data_AF-A0A2Z6SMN6-F1
#
_entry.id   AF-A0A2Z6SMN6-F1
#
_cell.length_a   1.000
_cell.length_b   1.000
_cell.length_c   1.000
_cell.angle_alpha   90.00
_cell.angle_beta   90.00
_cell.angle_gamma   90.00
#
_symmetry.space_group_name_H-M   'P 1'
#
loop_
_entity.id
_entity.type
_entity.pdbx_description
1 polymer ?
#
loop_
_entity_poly.entity_id
_entity_poly.type
_entity_poly.pdbx_seq_one_letter_code
_entity_poly.pdbx_strand_id
1 'polypeptide(L)'
;MSTTEKQTNYLEYVDWIKKAVENNYITYFDHNEFTNRKEIENGVSSVGKIFKANWNDNDTPLVVKTSYKLDVKKIINELKMQKEVDFHVNVLRIYGISKVDNQYSLVLEYADGGSLYSYLKENFTKLEWDDKYRFALQLASAIKCIHNKGIIHCDLHAHNVLIHKGDIKVADFGLSKKKIEASYYSNNIFDIIPYIDPKYLNNVCNIKHGSRLYTINFKCDIYSIGILFWQLSSGHRPFYDDESMQYDANLAMDIMAGRREEIIKGTPVEYSNLYTACWADDPDERPSIQKVVMCLKSIINQEISEETYSIKLIEKESSNEDFDNMINNDFDLVIEDDFSNSIEDDNFGLNTGDFIQDNLILDINELTNNVEKIINILIDHLIKLQDELSYSFVEVKKIIYQNIQYINQPLLNWLVKNQTSPKYIFFRGFLYFNEIIVKKNEDKAFELFSKASEDNFSIAQLYLGKLSKDPKEAFYWYQRSAENGNKLAQFYLGKCYENGRGIEKDNSEALECFEKAAKKGNKLAQLSLGHYYEKGIGTQKNDEKAFYWYEKSAIQECSNAQLCLGLLYRRKKKNLKKAFYWIEKAAIYGNKAAQFHLGIYYYYGRGVKKDYGKSFEWYEKSARQEYNNAIYALGYLYLKGIGTEKNLEEAFYLIEKAAKKGNKFAQHHLGQIYQNDKGTKKSIKKAIEWYEKSAQQGYNAAQCNLGHLYEYDQDLEKAFYWYEKAAKNGNKFAQLNLGYCYENGRGTQKEIKKAIKWYEKSAKQEYSNAQCSLGYLYEKGEEIEQDLGKAIYWYKKAAENGYEAAHYYLGKCYQNGIGVEEDRIKAFDHYKMSAEKGYLKGKYILGYCYENGIGTDIDKEKAVNLYKIAAENGNKDAKKRLKLI
;
A
#
# COMPACT_ATOMS: atom_id res chain seq x y z
N MET A 1 -29.84 -34.67 4.13
CA MET A 1 -30.17 -34.40 5.54
C MET A 1 -31.45 -35.10 5.90
N SER A 2 -31.40 -35.95 6.92
CA SER A 2 -32.59 -36.58 7.52
C SER A 2 -33.48 -35.52 8.18
N THR A 3 -34.76 -35.81 8.37
CA THR A 3 -35.71 -34.93 9.07
C THR A 3 -35.27 -34.60 10.50
N THR A 4 -34.53 -35.51 11.14
CA THR A 4 -33.92 -35.37 12.47
C THR A 4 -32.76 -34.37 12.49
N GLU A 5 -31.84 -34.41 11.53
CA GLU A 5 -30.72 -33.43 11.43
C GLU A 5 -31.20 -31.99 11.18
N LYS A 6 -32.30 -31.82 10.42
CA LYS A 6 -32.90 -30.51 10.18
C LYS A 6 -33.51 -29.91 11.45
N GLN A 7 -34.11 -30.74 12.30
CA GLN A 7 -34.66 -30.30 13.59
C GLN A 7 -33.56 -29.91 14.59
N THR A 8 -32.46 -30.66 14.66
CA THR A 8 -31.33 -30.35 15.56
C THR A 8 -30.66 -29.02 15.20
N ASN A 9 -30.36 -28.79 13.92
CA ASN A 9 -29.76 -27.52 13.47
C ASN A 9 -30.67 -26.30 13.69
N TYR A 10 -31.99 -26.46 13.54
CA TYR A 10 -32.95 -25.38 13.80
C TYR A 10 -32.94 -24.96 15.28
N LEU A 11 -32.89 -25.91 16.20
CA LEU A 11 -32.83 -25.64 17.64
C LEU A 11 -31.55 -24.90 18.03
N GLU A 12 -30.41 -25.23 17.42
CA GLU A 12 -29.14 -24.51 17.64
C GLU A 12 -29.20 -23.04 17.19
N TYR A 13 -29.78 -22.76 16.03
CA TYR A 13 -29.94 -21.37 15.56
C TYR A 13 -30.89 -20.55 16.45
N VAL A 14 -31.97 -21.16 16.93
CA VAL A 14 -32.90 -20.50 17.86
C VAL A 14 -32.22 -20.22 19.20
N ASP A 15 -31.42 -21.16 19.72
CA ASP A 15 -30.62 -20.97 20.94
C ASP A 15 -29.60 -19.84 20.78
N TRP A 16 -28.95 -19.75 19.61
CA TRP A 16 -28.04 -18.65 19.29
C TRP A 16 -28.73 -17.28 19.37
N ILE A 17 -29.92 -17.13 18.78
CA ILE A 17 -30.67 -15.88 18.83
C ILE A 17 -31.06 -15.53 20.26
N LYS A 18 -31.57 -16.50 21.04
CA LYS A 18 -31.93 -16.27 22.45
C LYS A 18 -30.75 -15.79 23.26
N LYS A 19 -29.61 -16.46 23.16
CA LYS A 19 -28.36 -16.05 23.82
C LYS A 19 -27.89 -14.67 23.37
N ALA A 20 -28.03 -14.35 22.09
CA ALA A 20 -27.64 -13.04 21.56
C ALA A 20 -28.52 -11.90 22.12
N VAL A 21 -29.82 -12.15 22.33
CA VAL A 21 -30.73 -11.21 23.00
C VAL A 21 -30.42 -11.12 24.49
N GLU A 22 -30.29 -12.25 25.19
CA GLU A 22 -29.99 -12.31 26.64
C GLU A 22 -28.67 -11.59 27.00
N ASN A 23 -27.66 -11.70 26.13
CA ASN A 23 -26.37 -11.04 26.31
C ASN A 23 -26.32 -9.61 25.74
N ASN A 24 -27.45 -9.03 25.33
CA ASN A 24 -27.55 -7.68 24.73
C ASN A 24 -26.68 -7.47 23.47
N TYR A 25 -26.42 -8.53 22.70
CA TYR A 25 -25.74 -8.41 21.40
C TYR A 25 -26.69 -8.00 20.27
N ILE A 26 -27.98 -8.27 20.41
CA ILE A 26 -29.04 -7.88 19.47
C ILE A 26 -30.20 -7.32 20.29
N THR A 27 -30.73 -6.17 19.87
CA THR A 27 -31.92 -5.59 20.46
C THR A 27 -33.16 -6.41 20.09
N TYR A 28 -33.97 -6.77 21.09
CA TYR A 28 -35.26 -7.40 20.88
C TYR A 28 -36.38 -6.37 21.03
N PHE A 29 -37.26 -6.30 20.04
CA PHE A 29 -38.44 -5.45 20.03
C PHE A 29 -39.67 -6.31 20.30
N ASP A 30 -40.40 -6.05 21.39
CA ASP A 30 -41.66 -6.74 21.65
C ASP A 30 -42.63 -6.44 20.50
N HIS A 31 -43.11 -7.51 19.87
CA HIS A 31 -43.98 -7.39 18.72
C HIS A 31 -45.28 -6.65 19.05
N ASN A 32 -45.76 -6.70 20.31
CA ASN A 32 -47.01 -6.05 20.70
C ASN A 32 -46.88 -4.53 20.86
N GLU A 33 -45.66 -4.02 21.04
CA GLU A 33 -45.38 -2.58 21.21
C GLU A 33 -45.32 -1.82 19.87
N PHE A 34 -45.46 -2.52 18.74
CA PHE A 34 -45.57 -1.88 17.44
C PHE A 34 -46.97 -1.29 17.22
N THR A 35 -47.06 0.04 17.13
CA THR A 35 -48.26 0.83 16.83
C THR A 35 -48.22 1.38 15.40
N ASN A 36 -49.34 1.94 14.91
CA ASN A 36 -49.45 2.54 13.57
C ASN A 36 -49.05 1.62 12.40
N ARG A 37 -49.39 0.32 12.49
CA ARG A 37 -48.98 -0.69 11.49
C ARG A 37 -49.63 -0.44 10.13
N LYS A 38 -48.79 -0.28 9.10
CA LYS A 38 -49.21 -0.16 7.69
C LYS A 38 -48.41 -1.11 6.82
N GLU A 39 -49.07 -2.02 6.14
CA GLU A 39 -48.42 -2.94 5.19
C GLU A 39 -47.88 -2.14 3.99
N ILE A 40 -46.61 -2.36 3.63
CA ILE A 40 -45.92 -1.56 2.59
C ILE A 40 -45.95 -2.26 1.22
N GLU A 41 -46.11 -3.58 1.18
CA GLU A 41 -46.03 -4.36 -0.06
C GLU A 41 -47.04 -5.51 -0.08
N ASN A 42 -47.98 -5.47 -1.03
CA ASN A 42 -48.86 -6.59 -1.38
C ASN A 42 -48.37 -7.19 -2.72
N GLY A 43 -47.28 -7.95 -2.69
CA GLY A 43 -46.64 -8.47 -3.90
C GLY A 43 -45.99 -9.83 -3.70
N VAL A 44 -46.60 -10.86 -4.30
CA VAL A 44 -46.15 -12.25 -4.46
C VAL A 44 -45.95 -13.03 -3.15
N SER A 45 -46.64 -14.18 -3.05
CA SER A 45 -46.77 -15.08 -1.88
C SER A 45 -45.47 -15.69 -1.32
N SER A 46 -44.29 -15.22 -1.75
CA SER A 46 -42.98 -15.81 -1.45
C SER A 46 -42.10 -15.00 -0.48
N VAL A 47 -42.33 -13.69 -0.28
CA VAL A 47 -41.41 -12.80 0.46
C VAL A 47 -41.75 -12.64 1.95
N GLY A 48 -43.04 -12.66 2.32
CA GLY A 48 -43.48 -12.43 3.70
C GLY A 48 -44.22 -11.12 3.92
N LYS A 49 -44.73 -10.88 5.13
CA LYS A 49 -45.39 -9.61 5.45
C LYS A 49 -44.36 -8.55 5.83
N ILE A 50 -44.39 -7.41 5.17
CA ILE A 50 -43.56 -6.25 5.47
C ILE A 50 -44.48 -5.11 5.88
N PHE A 51 -44.32 -4.61 7.10
CA PHE A 51 -45.12 -3.48 7.59
C PHE A 51 -44.26 -2.38 8.19
N LYS A 52 -44.67 -1.14 7.95
CA LYS A 52 -44.23 0.06 8.64
C LYS A 52 -44.88 0.10 10.02
N ALA A 53 -44.14 0.42 11.06
CA ALA A 53 -44.69 0.64 12.39
C ALA A 53 -43.86 1.64 13.19
N ASN A 54 -44.47 2.17 14.24
CA ASN A 54 -43.80 2.91 15.29
C ASN A 54 -43.60 1.96 16.48
N TRP A 55 -42.49 2.07 17.20
CA TRP A 55 -42.26 1.27 18.42
C TRP A 55 -42.49 2.13 19.66
N ASN A 56 -43.35 1.67 20.57
CA ASN A 56 -43.65 2.33 21.85
C ASN A 56 -44.08 3.81 21.70
N ASP A 57 -44.93 4.09 20.72
CA ASP A 57 -45.42 5.44 20.36
C ASP A 57 -44.34 6.49 20.07
N ASN A 58 -43.12 6.05 19.77
CA ASN A 58 -42.07 6.90 19.23
C ASN A 58 -42.42 7.30 17.78
N ASP A 59 -42.15 8.56 17.41
CA ASP A 59 -42.37 9.09 16.06
C ASP A 59 -41.39 8.53 15.01
N THR A 60 -40.41 7.72 15.41
CA THR A 60 -39.43 7.13 14.48
C THR A 60 -40.05 5.93 13.73
N PRO A 61 -40.23 6.03 12.40
CA PRO A 61 -40.79 4.93 11.62
C PRO A 61 -39.76 3.80 11.45
N LEU A 62 -40.21 2.57 11.68
CA LEU A 62 -39.44 1.33 11.51
C LEU A 62 -40.12 0.42 10.49
N VAL A 63 -39.34 -0.48 9.90
CA VAL A 63 -39.88 -1.57 9.07
C VAL A 63 -39.70 -2.88 9.78
N VAL A 64 -40.78 -3.65 9.89
CA VAL A 64 -40.75 -5.03 10.38
C VAL A 64 -40.94 -5.96 9.20
N LYS A 65 -39.87 -6.69 8.84
CA LYS A 65 -39.87 -7.69 7.77
C LYS A 65 -40.04 -9.08 8.39
N THR A 66 -41.22 -9.67 8.19
CA THR A 66 -41.50 -11.09 8.46
C THR A 66 -41.33 -11.87 7.16
N SER A 67 -40.96 -13.16 7.21
CA SER A 67 -41.00 -14.01 6.01
C SER A 67 -41.56 -15.37 6.31
N TYR A 68 -42.49 -15.83 5.46
CA TYR A 68 -42.99 -17.20 5.44
C TYR A 68 -41.87 -18.22 5.12
N LYS A 69 -40.71 -17.77 4.62
CA LYS A 69 -39.54 -18.57 4.22
C LYS A 69 -38.22 -18.13 4.87
N LEU A 70 -38.21 -17.24 5.87
CA LEU A 70 -36.96 -16.89 6.57
C LEU A 70 -36.54 -18.08 7.42
N ASP A 71 -35.64 -18.89 6.87
CA ASP A 71 -34.80 -19.79 7.64
C ASP A 71 -34.08 -18.95 8.71
N VAL A 72 -34.16 -19.37 9.97
CA VAL A 72 -33.46 -18.71 11.09
C VAL A 72 -31.98 -18.54 10.76
N LYS A 73 -31.41 -19.45 9.97
CA LYS A 73 -30.05 -19.34 9.41
C LYS A 73 -29.85 -18.07 8.58
N LYS A 74 -30.79 -17.68 7.72
CA LYS A 74 -30.71 -16.46 6.89
C LYS A 74 -30.77 -15.19 7.74
N ILE A 75 -31.62 -15.17 8.77
CA ILE A 75 -31.68 -14.06 9.74
C ILE A 75 -30.33 -13.90 10.44
N ILE A 76 -29.75 -15.00 10.92
CA ILE A 76 -28.43 -14.98 11.57
C ILE A 76 -27.34 -14.53 10.60
N ASN A 77 -27.40 -14.97 9.35
CA ASN A 77 -26.44 -14.57 8.32
C ASN A 77 -26.52 -13.08 8.01
N GLU A 78 -27.74 -12.55 7.83
CA GLU A 78 -28.01 -11.12 7.67
C GLU A 78 -27.37 -10.31 8.81
N LEU A 79 -27.67 -10.68 10.06
CA LEU A 79 -27.16 -9.98 11.25
C LEU A 79 -25.64 -10.03 11.34
N LYS A 80 -25.02 -11.18 11.02
CA LYS A 80 -23.57 -11.35 11.08
C LYS A 80 -22.86 -10.53 10.01
N MET A 81 -23.31 -10.63 8.75
CA MET A 81 -22.66 -9.94 7.64
C MET A 81 -22.85 -8.44 7.75
N GLN A 82 -24.07 -7.99 8.06
CA GLN A 82 -24.35 -6.56 8.13
C GLN A 82 -23.61 -5.88 9.29
N LYS A 83 -23.45 -6.53 10.44
CA LYS A 83 -22.63 -6.00 11.55
C LYS A 83 -21.18 -5.68 11.16
N GLU A 84 -20.64 -6.29 10.11
CA GLU A 84 -19.30 -5.97 9.63
C GLU A 84 -19.22 -4.71 8.76
N VAL A 85 -20.37 -4.20 8.28
CA VAL A 85 -20.46 -3.12 7.28
C VAL A 85 -21.50 -2.04 7.62
N ASP A 86 -22.21 -2.17 8.74
CA ASP A 86 -23.29 -1.27 9.20
C ASP A 86 -22.84 0.18 9.46
N PHE A 87 -21.53 0.39 9.61
CA PHE A 87 -20.92 1.72 9.70
C PHE A 87 -20.97 2.50 8.38
N HIS A 88 -21.21 1.85 7.24
CA HIS A 88 -21.24 2.51 5.94
C HIS A 88 -22.61 3.15 5.69
N VAL A 89 -22.62 4.45 5.37
CA VAL A 89 -23.86 5.25 5.24
C VAL A 89 -24.88 4.68 4.23
N ASN A 90 -24.40 4.07 3.14
CA ASN A 90 -25.22 3.47 2.09
C ASN A 90 -25.58 1.98 2.33
N VAL A 91 -25.44 1.47 3.55
CA VAL A 91 -25.96 0.15 3.96
C VAL A 91 -27.20 0.37 4.83
N LEU A 92 -28.28 -0.39 4.56
CA LEU A 92 -29.52 -0.27 5.34
C LEU A 92 -29.31 -0.77 6.77
N ARG A 93 -29.69 0.03 7.76
CA ARG A 93 -29.49 -0.33 9.17
C ARG A 93 -30.49 -1.36 9.67
N ILE A 94 -30.01 -2.28 10.51
CA ILE A 94 -30.81 -3.26 11.25
C ILE A 94 -30.76 -2.80 12.70
N TYR A 95 -31.92 -2.52 13.28
CA TYR A 95 -32.02 -2.13 14.68
C TYR A 95 -32.11 -3.33 15.62
N GLY A 96 -32.63 -4.46 15.13
CA GLY A 96 -32.73 -5.68 15.91
C GLY A 96 -33.71 -6.66 15.32
N ILE A 97 -34.31 -7.46 16.20
CA ILE A 97 -35.27 -8.51 15.83
C ILE A 97 -36.56 -8.38 16.64
N SER A 98 -37.63 -8.96 16.12
CA SER A 98 -38.89 -9.16 16.83
C SER A 98 -39.38 -10.59 16.60
N LYS A 99 -40.38 -11.03 17.37
CA LYS A 99 -40.97 -12.36 17.24
C LYS A 99 -42.48 -12.34 17.44
N VAL A 100 -43.22 -12.94 16.50
CA VAL A 100 -44.67 -13.13 16.55
C VAL A 100 -45.02 -14.54 16.10
N ASP A 101 -45.93 -15.24 16.79
CA ASP A 101 -46.39 -16.60 16.43
C ASP A 101 -45.26 -17.59 16.07
N ASN A 102 -44.17 -17.57 16.85
CA ASN A 102 -42.95 -18.36 16.63
C ASN A 102 -42.12 -18.04 15.37
N GLN A 103 -42.41 -16.94 14.68
CA GLN A 103 -41.65 -16.44 13.54
C GLN A 103 -40.81 -15.23 13.93
N TYR A 104 -39.51 -15.29 13.62
CA TYR A 104 -38.60 -14.16 13.80
C TYR A 104 -38.76 -13.16 12.66
N SER A 105 -38.66 -11.88 13.00
CA SER A 105 -38.73 -10.75 12.07
C SER A 105 -37.52 -9.84 12.27
N LEU A 106 -37.08 -9.19 11.21
CA LEU A 106 -36.04 -8.15 11.27
C LEU A 106 -36.69 -6.78 11.46
N VAL A 107 -36.12 -5.96 12.34
CA VAL A 107 -36.52 -4.57 12.56
C VAL A 107 -35.47 -3.67 11.91
N LEU A 108 -35.89 -2.94 10.88
CA LEU A 108 -35.02 -2.24 9.92
C LEU A 108 -35.28 -0.73 9.90
N GLU A 109 -34.29 0.01 9.41
CA GLU A 109 -34.44 1.40 8.97
C GLU A 109 -35.54 1.53 7.91
N TYR A 110 -36.43 2.50 8.09
CA TYR A 110 -37.46 2.79 7.10
C TYR A 110 -36.90 3.64 5.96
N ALA A 111 -36.79 3.04 4.77
CA ALA A 111 -36.47 3.71 3.53
C ALA A 111 -37.75 4.29 2.88
N ASP A 112 -37.90 5.60 2.95
CA ASP A 112 -39.09 6.35 2.52
C ASP A 112 -39.29 6.41 1.00
N GLY A 113 -38.23 6.20 0.21
CA GLY A 113 -38.30 6.12 -1.25
C GLY A 113 -38.59 4.72 -1.81
N GLY A 114 -38.76 3.70 -0.95
CA GLY A 114 -39.00 2.33 -1.38
C GLY A 114 -37.79 1.68 -2.05
N SER A 115 -38.04 0.63 -2.85
CA SER A 115 -37.00 -0.01 -3.65
C SER A 115 -36.58 0.84 -4.84
N LEU A 116 -35.37 0.65 -5.35
CA LEU A 116 -34.87 1.31 -6.56
C LEU A 116 -35.80 1.01 -7.75
N TYR A 117 -36.34 -0.21 -7.83
CA TYR A 117 -37.31 -0.59 -8.85
C TYR A 117 -38.57 0.30 -8.80
N SER A 118 -39.23 0.39 -7.65
CA SER A 118 -40.41 1.26 -7.48
C SER A 118 -40.07 2.74 -7.65
N TYR A 119 -38.91 3.16 -7.16
CA TYR A 119 -38.47 4.55 -7.20
C TYR A 119 -38.24 5.03 -8.63
N LEU A 120 -37.56 4.23 -9.45
CA LEU A 120 -37.34 4.55 -10.86
C LEU A 120 -38.68 4.59 -11.62
N LYS A 121 -39.59 3.64 -11.38
CA LYS A 121 -40.90 3.63 -12.03
C LYS A 121 -41.70 4.94 -11.81
N GLU A 122 -41.58 5.54 -10.63
CA GLU A 122 -42.34 6.74 -10.27
C GLU A 122 -41.58 8.06 -10.53
N ASN A 123 -40.25 8.05 -10.45
CA ASN A 123 -39.44 9.27 -10.40
C ASN A 123 -38.39 9.38 -11.52
N PHE A 124 -38.26 8.39 -12.41
CA PHE A 124 -37.20 8.40 -13.42
C PHE A 124 -37.21 9.66 -14.31
N THR A 125 -38.38 10.18 -14.68
CA THR A 125 -38.50 11.41 -15.49
C THR A 125 -38.04 12.67 -14.77
N LYS A 126 -37.83 12.61 -13.45
CA LYS A 126 -37.29 13.70 -12.62
C LYS A 126 -35.79 13.55 -12.36
N LEU A 127 -35.18 12.43 -12.73
CA LEU A 127 -33.76 12.15 -12.45
C LEU A 127 -32.89 12.66 -13.58
N GLU A 128 -32.04 13.63 -13.25
CA GLU A 128 -30.98 14.10 -14.13
C GLU A 128 -29.76 13.17 -14.05
N TRP A 129 -28.81 13.35 -14.97
CA TRP A 129 -27.59 12.52 -15.00
C TRP A 129 -26.76 12.61 -13.72
N ASP A 130 -26.73 13.77 -13.07
CA ASP A 130 -26.03 13.94 -11.78
C ASP A 130 -26.64 13.07 -10.67
N ASP A 131 -27.97 12.92 -10.65
CA ASP A 131 -28.65 12.03 -9.70
C ASP A 131 -28.33 10.56 -10.01
N LYS A 132 -28.36 10.19 -11.29
CA LYS A 132 -28.05 8.82 -11.75
C LYS A 132 -26.61 8.44 -11.41
N TYR A 133 -25.66 9.35 -11.62
CA TYR A 133 -24.28 9.13 -11.25
C TYR A 133 -24.08 9.07 -9.74
N ARG A 134 -24.75 9.94 -8.97
CA ARG A 134 -24.72 9.89 -7.50
C ARG A 134 -25.20 8.52 -7.01
N PHE A 135 -26.32 8.04 -7.52
CA PHE A 135 -26.83 6.69 -7.21
C PHE A 135 -25.83 5.60 -7.59
N ALA A 136 -25.32 5.60 -8.82
CA ALA A 136 -24.32 4.62 -9.24
C ALA A 136 -23.09 4.60 -8.32
N LEU A 137 -22.59 5.78 -7.92
CA LEU A 137 -21.42 5.92 -7.05
C LEU A 137 -21.69 5.44 -5.62
N GLN A 138 -22.86 5.76 -5.06
CA GLN A 138 -23.26 5.30 -3.73
C GLN A 138 -23.40 3.78 -3.68
N LEU A 139 -24.05 3.18 -4.69
CA LEU A 139 -24.18 1.74 -4.84
C LEU A 139 -22.78 1.08 -4.93
N ALA A 140 -21.92 1.55 -5.84
CA ALA A 140 -20.58 1.00 -6.00
C ALA A 140 -19.72 1.14 -4.74
N SER A 141 -19.86 2.25 -4.02
CA SER A 141 -19.15 2.50 -2.76
C SER A 141 -19.59 1.55 -1.65
N ALA A 142 -20.90 1.27 -1.54
CA ALA A 142 -21.42 0.27 -0.62
C ALA A 142 -20.86 -1.13 -0.95
N ILE A 143 -20.89 -1.55 -2.21
CA ILE A 143 -20.36 -2.87 -2.60
C ILE A 143 -18.84 -2.94 -2.40
N LYS A 144 -18.11 -1.85 -2.63
CA LYS A 144 -16.67 -1.78 -2.32
C LYS A 144 -16.41 -2.02 -0.82
N CYS A 145 -17.23 -1.43 0.06
CA CYS A 145 -17.15 -1.66 1.49
C CYS A 145 -17.35 -3.14 1.84
N ILE A 146 -18.39 -3.76 1.26
CA ILE A 146 -18.74 -5.18 1.45
C ILE A 146 -17.60 -6.09 0.97
N HIS A 147 -17.08 -5.86 -0.24
CA HIS A 147 -15.97 -6.65 -0.81
C HIS A 147 -14.67 -6.52 -0.01
N ASN A 148 -14.36 -5.32 0.53
CA ASN A 148 -13.18 -5.11 1.38
C ASN A 148 -13.23 -5.92 2.70
N LYS A 149 -14.41 -6.34 3.16
CA LYS A 149 -14.59 -7.26 4.29
C LYS A 149 -14.57 -8.74 3.89
N GLY A 150 -14.27 -9.03 2.63
CA GLY A 150 -14.26 -10.39 2.08
C GLY A 150 -15.66 -10.99 1.94
N ILE A 151 -16.70 -10.16 1.88
CA ILE A 151 -18.10 -10.55 1.75
C ILE A 151 -18.53 -10.39 0.27
N ILE A 152 -19.26 -11.36 -0.26
CA ILE A 152 -19.92 -11.31 -1.57
C ILE A 152 -21.42 -11.18 -1.28
N HIS A 153 -22.10 -10.19 -1.86
CA HIS A 153 -23.51 -9.92 -1.56
C HIS A 153 -24.42 -11.04 -2.07
N CYS A 154 -24.16 -11.54 -3.29
CA CYS A 154 -24.85 -12.66 -3.93
C CYS A 154 -26.35 -12.44 -4.23
N ASP A 155 -26.92 -11.25 -4.07
CA ASP A 155 -28.36 -11.01 -4.32
C ASP A 155 -28.65 -9.55 -4.67
N LEU A 156 -27.79 -8.97 -5.52
CA LEU A 156 -27.91 -7.57 -5.94
C LEU A 156 -28.89 -7.43 -7.09
N HIS A 157 -30.03 -6.81 -6.82
CA HIS A 157 -31.03 -6.41 -7.82
C HIS A 157 -31.83 -5.22 -7.30
N ALA A 158 -32.63 -4.57 -8.15
CA ALA A 158 -33.25 -3.29 -7.81
C ALA A 158 -34.33 -3.33 -6.73
N HIS A 159 -34.76 -4.52 -6.30
CA HIS A 159 -35.64 -4.67 -5.14
C HIS A 159 -34.86 -4.69 -3.80
N ASN A 160 -33.57 -5.06 -3.82
CA ASN A 160 -32.68 -5.09 -2.65
C ASN A 160 -31.81 -3.82 -2.51
N VAL A 161 -31.97 -2.87 -3.41
CA VAL A 161 -31.40 -1.53 -3.31
C VAL A 161 -32.55 -0.58 -2.99
N LEU A 162 -32.51 0.11 -1.86
CA LEU A 162 -33.57 1.01 -1.39
C LEU A 162 -33.14 2.48 -1.50
N ILE A 163 -34.12 3.38 -1.52
CA ILE A 163 -33.89 4.84 -1.48
C ILE A 163 -34.40 5.39 -0.15
N HIS A 164 -33.50 6.05 0.60
CA HIS A 164 -33.84 6.75 1.83
C HIS A 164 -33.34 8.19 1.78
N LYS A 165 -34.23 9.18 1.93
CA LYS A 165 -33.90 10.61 1.90
C LYS A 165 -33.07 11.04 0.68
N GLY A 166 -33.31 10.40 -0.47
CA GLY A 166 -32.60 10.69 -1.71
C GLY A 166 -31.22 10.03 -1.86
N ASP A 167 -30.87 9.08 -0.97
CA ASP A 167 -29.64 8.29 -1.03
C ASP A 167 -29.93 6.79 -1.17
N ILE A 168 -28.99 6.05 -1.78
CA ILE A 168 -29.05 4.59 -1.86
C ILE A 168 -28.73 3.92 -0.52
N LYS A 169 -29.47 2.85 -0.22
CA LYS A 169 -29.27 1.91 0.88
C LYS A 169 -29.29 0.47 0.35
N VAL A 170 -28.15 -0.23 0.39
CA VAL A 170 -28.06 -1.65 0.04
C VAL A 170 -28.59 -2.50 1.20
N ALA A 171 -29.44 -3.49 0.89
CA ALA A 171 -30.14 -4.34 1.85
C ALA A 171 -30.13 -5.82 1.43
N ASP A 172 -30.62 -6.70 2.33
CA ASP A 172 -30.80 -8.15 2.14
C ASP A 172 -29.49 -8.95 1.98
N PHE A 173 -28.75 -9.02 3.08
CA PHE A 173 -27.55 -9.83 3.25
C PHE A 173 -27.83 -11.32 3.55
N GLY A 174 -29.09 -11.76 3.52
CA GLY A 174 -29.50 -13.11 3.93
C GLY A 174 -28.84 -14.21 3.10
N LEU A 175 -28.47 -13.90 1.85
CA LEU A 175 -27.74 -14.78 0.93
C LEU A 175 -26.25 -14.45 0.80
N SER A 176 -25.76 -13.40 1.47
CA SER A 176 -24.35 -13.00 1.42
C SER A 176 -23.42 -14.05 2.00
N LYS A 177 -22.20 -14.13 1.49
CA LYS A 177 -21.23 -15.17 1.88
C LYS A 177 -19.84 -14.61 2.08
N LYS A 178 -19.11 -15.19 3.04
CA LYS A 178 -17.66 -15.03 3.10
C LYS A 178 -17.01 -15.81 1.97
N LYS A 179 -15.93 -15.27 1.40
CA LYS A 179 -15.19 -15.85 0.27
C LYS A 179 -14.86 -17.36 0.42
N ILE A 180 -14.63 -17.84 1.64
CA ILE A 180 -14.19 -19.22 1.94
C ILE A 180 -15.37 -20.22 1.99
N GLU A 181 -16.62 -19.74 2.08
CA GLU A 181 -17.82 -20.56 2.30
C GLU A 181 -18.73 -20.66 1.06
N ALA A 182 -18.34 -20.07 -0.06
CA ALA A 182 -19.20 -19.95 -1.25
C ALA A 182 -19.42 -21.29 -1.95
N SER A 183 -20.63 -21.85 -1.85
CA SER A 183 -21.05 -23.05 -2.59
C SER A 183 -22.09 -22.75 -3.68
N TYR A 184 -23.37 -22.42 -3.38
CA TYR A 184 -24.42 -22.22 -4.42
C TYR A 184 -25.56 -21.23 -4.03
N TYR A 185 -26.25 -20.60 -5.00
CA TYR A 185 -27.50 -19.82 -4.83
C TYR A 185 -28.68 -20.71 -4.40
N SER A 186 -29.74 -20.13 -3.82
CA SER A 186 -30.95 -20.85 -3.35
C SER A 186 -32.14 -20.78 -4.34
N ASN A 187 -33.09 -21.72 -4.20
CA ASN A 187 -34.04 -22.25 -5.20
C ASN A 187 -35.10 -21.33 -5.87
N ASN A 188 -34.98 -20.00 -5.87
CA ASN A 188 -35.95 -19.14 -6.59
C ASN A 188 -35.27 -18.05 -7.40
N ILE A 189 -34.63 -18.47 -8.49
CA ILE A 189 -33.73 -17.66 -9.33
C ILE A 189 -34.50 -16.87 -10.41
N PHE A 190 -35.70 -17.31 -10.77
CA PHE A 190 -36.44 -16.77 -11.91
C PHE A 190 -36.66 -15.25 -11.83
N ASP A 191 -37.03 -14.70 -10.67
CA ASP A 191 -37.33 -13.27 -10.51
C ASP A 191 -36.09 -12.34 -10.65
N ILE A 192 -34.88 -12.90 -10.68
CA ILE A 192 -33.62 -12.15 -10.68
C ILE A 192 -32.64 -12.60 -11.78
N ILE A 193 -33.08 -13.44 -12.74
CA ILE A 193 -32.25 -14.00 -13.82
C ILE A 193 -31.32 -12.95 -14.48
N PRO A 194 -31.80 -11.74 -14.85
CA PRO A 194 -30.95 -10.77 -15.53
C PRO A 194 -29.75 -10.28 -14.72
N TYR A 195 -29.81 -10.36 -13.39
CA TYR A 195 -28.76 -9.88 -12.49
C TYR A 195 -27.74 -10.98 -12.14
N ILE A 196 -27.93 -12.21 -12.60
CA ILE A 196 -27.07 -13.36 -12.27
C ILE A 196 -25.98 -13.52 -13.31
N ASP A 197 -24.77 -13.77 -12.83
CA ASP A 197 -23.61 -14.08 -13.66
C ASP A 197 -23.91 -15.21 -14.67
N PRO A 198 -23.77 -14.98 -15.98
CA PRO A 198 -24.01 -15.98 -17.02
C PRO A 198 -23.21 -17.27 -16.80
N LYS A 199 -21.96 -17.18 -16.30
CA LYS A 199 -21.16 -18.38 -16.00
C LYS A 199 -21.77 -19.21 -14.85
N TYR A 200 -22.50 -18.58 -13.93
CA TYR A 200 -23.21 -19.27 -12.86
C TYR A 200 -24.52 -19.91 -13.35
N LEU A 201 -25.22 -19.30 -14.32
CA LEU A 201 -26.43 -19.89 -14.91
C LEU A 201 -26.18 -21.29 -15.52
N ASN A 202 -24.97 -21.56 -16.01
CA ASN A 202 -24.55 -22.91 -16.44
C ASN A 202 -24.75 -23.99 -15.35
N ASN A 203 -24.48 -23.64 -14.09
CA ASN A 203 -24.67 -24.56 -12.97
C ASN A 203 -26.15 -24.83 -12.70
N VAL A 204 -27.00 -23.82 -12.90
CA VAL A 204 -28.45 -23.87 -12.63
C VAL A 204 -29.17 -24.68 -13.72
N CYS A 205 -28.75 -24.55 -14.97
CA CYS A 205 -29.34 -25.23 -16.13
C CYS A 205 -28.81 -26.66 -16.37
N ASN A 206 -27.96 -27.21 -15.48
CA ASN A 206 -27.42 -28.58 -15.55
C ASN A 206 -26.76 -28.97 -16.90
N ILE A 207 -26.15 -28.01 -17.61
CA ILE A 207 -25.44 -28.30 -18.87
C ILE A 207 -24.10 -28.97 -18.52
N LYS A 208 -24.07 -30.30 -18.51
CA LYS A 208 -22.86 -31.10 -18.25
C LYS A 208 -21.88 -31.03 -19.44
N HIS A 209 -21.05 -29.99 -19.48
CA HIS A 209 -19.84 -29.99 -20.33
C HIS A 209 -18.59 -30.24 -19.50
N GLY A 210 -18.45 -31.42 -18.89
CA GLY A 210 -17.16 -31.98 -18.41
C GLY A 210 -16.22 -31.11 -17.57
N SER A 211 -16.66 -29.95 -17.09
CA SER A 211 -15.85 -28.89 -16.48
C SER A 211 -16.34 -28.62 -15.05
N ARG A 212 -15.39 -28.20 -14.22
CA ARG A 212 -15.57 -27.92 -12.79
C ARG A 212 -16.67 -26.85 -12.60
N LEU A 213 -17.61 -27.10 -11.68
CA LEU A 213 -18.71 -26.18 -11.36
C LEU A 213 -18.19 -24.75 -11.06
N TYR A 214 -18.80 -23.73 -11.66
CA TYR A 214 -18.41 -22.34 -11.45
C TYR A 214 -18.76 -21.89 -10.03
N THR A 215 -17.78 -21.42 -9.25
CA THR A 215 -18.01 -21.00 -7.87
C THR A 215 -18.24 -19.48 -7.82
N ILE A 216 -19.25 -19.06 -7.05
CA ILE A 216 -19.59 -17.64 -6.84
C ILE A 216 -18.36 -16.90 -6.30
N ASN A 217 -18.06 -15.74 -6.90
CA ASN A 217 -16.95 -14.88 -6.50
C ASN A 217 -17.35 -13.40 -6.63
N PHE A 218 -16.45 -12.47 -6.31
CA PHE A 218 -16.73 -11.03 -6.35
C PHE A 218 -17.21 -10.51 -7.72
N LYS A 219 -16.83 -11.16 -8.83
CA LYS A 219 -17.22 -10.78 -10.19
C LYS A 219 -18.71 -11.01 -10.46
N CYS A 220 -19.38 -11.84 -9.67
CA CYS A 220 -20.83 -12.00 -9.76
C CYS A 220 -21.55 -10.72 -9.32
N ASP A 221 -21.12 -10.10 -8.21
CA ASP A 221 -21.67 -8.81 -7.79
C ASP A 221 -21.35 -7.69 -8.80
N ILE A 222 -20.16 -7.72 -9.44
CA ILE A 222 -19.81 -6.76 -10.50
C ILE A 222 -20.77 -6.85 -11.68
N TYR A 223 -21.14 -8.07 -12.08
CA TYR A 223 -22.12 -8.28 -13.14
C TYR A 223 -23.47 -7.67 -12.77
N SER A 224 -23.98 -7.96 -11.56
CA SER A 224 -25.25 -7.39 -11.07
C SER A 224 -25.22 -5.85 -11.02
N ILE A 225 -24.08 -5.26 -10.64
CA ILE A 225 -23.89 -3.80 -10.68
C ILE A 225 -24.01 -3.25 -12.09
N GLY A 226 -23.44 -3.92 -13.10
CA GLY A 226 -23.57 -3.51 -14.50
C GLY A 226 -25.03 -3.40 -14.93
N ILE A 227 -25.83 -4.41 -14.58
CA ILE A 227 -27.27 -4.43 -14.87
C ILE A 227 -28.01 -3.30 -14.13
N LEU A 228 -27.69 -3.08 -12.85
CA LEU A 228 -28.25 -1.97 -12.06
C LEU A 228 -27.90 -0.59 -12.62
N PHE A 229 -26.68 -0.41 -13.14
CA PHE A 229 -26.27 0.83 -13.78
C PHE A 229 -27.00 1.08 -15.09
N TRP A 230 -27.19 0.04 -15.90
CA TRP A 230 -28.03 0.14 -17.07
C TRP A 230 -29.47 0.49 -16.70
N GLN A 231 -30.01 -0.09 -15.63
CA GLN A 231 -31.36 0.23 -15.16
C GLN A 231 -31.48 1.67 -14.64
N LEU A 232 -30.46 2.21 -13.97
CA LEU A 232 -30.37 3.64 -13.64
C LEU A 232 -30.35 4.52 -14.89
N SER A 233 -29.76 4.02 -15.99
CA SER A 233 -29.70 4.69 -17.29
C SER A 233 -31.04 4.69 -18.01
N SER A 234 -31.72 3.54 -18.02
CA SER A 234 -32.92 3.26 -18.81
C SER A 234 -34.22 3.62 -18.09
N GLY A 235 -34.24 3.52 -16.76
CA GLY A 235 -35.47 3.61 -15.96
C GLY A 235 -36.37 2.38 -16.07
N HIS A 236 -35.93 1.37 -16.82
CA HIS A 236 -36.70 0.17 -17.14
C HIS A 236 -36.15 -1.05 -16.43
N ARG A 237 -37.01 -2.06 -16.23
CA ARG A 237 -36.53 -3.40 -15.84
C ARG A 237 -35.65 -3.99 -16.96
N PRO A 238 -34.67 -4.84 -16.65
CA PRO A 238 -33.95 -5.57 -17.68
C PRO A 238 -34.91 -6.37 -18.57
N PHE A 239 -34.68 -6.36 -19.89
CA PHE A 239 -35.43 -6.98 -20.96
C PHE A 239 -36.88 -6.47 -21.03
N TYR A 240 -37.04 -5.14 -21.01
CA TYR A 240 -38.35 -4.47 -20.99
C TYR A 240 -39.10 -4.46 -22.33
N ASP A 241 -38.43 -4.78 -23.44
CA ASP A 241 -38.99 -4.69 -24.80
C ASP A 241 -40.25 -5.55 -24.99
N ASP A 242 -40.48 -6.50 -24.09
CA ASP A 242 -41.70 -7.29 -24.00
C ASP A 242 -42.23 -7.28 -22.54
N GLU A 243 -43.24 -6.44 -22.29
CA GLU A 243 -43.89 -6.34 -20.97
C GLU A 243 -44.57 -7.65 -20.54
N SER A 244 -44.83 -8.58 -21.47
CA SER A 244 -45.38 -9.91 -21.18
C SER A 244 -44.32 -10.97 -20.88
N MET A 245 -43.04 -10.66 -21.12
CA MET A 245 -41.92 -11.58 -20.92
C MET A 245 -41.71 -11.86 -19.43
N GLN A 246 -41.90 -13.13 -19.07
CA GLN A 246 -41.53 -13.66 -17.77
C GLN A 246 -40.04 -14.02 -17.79
N TYR A 247 -39.34 -13.78 -16.68
CA TYR A 247 -37.97 -14.26 -16.52
C TYR A 247 -37.99 -15.78 -16.36
N ASP A 248 -37.87 -16.48 -17.48
CA ASP A 248 -38.00 -17.93 -17.58
C ASP A 248 -36.65 -18.58 -17.96
N ALA A 249 -36.66 -19.90 -18.14
CA ALA A 249 -35.46 -20.62 -18.55
C ALA A 249 -34.97 -20.22 -19.96
N ASN A 250 -35.85 -19.74 -20.84
CA ASN A 250 -35.45 -19.31 -22.18
C ASN A 250 -34.60 -18.04 -22.11
N LEU A 251 -35.02 -17.06 -21.30
CA LEU A 251 -34.22 -15.85 -21.07
C LEU A 251 -32.85 -16.18 -20.46
N ALA A 252 -32.79 -17.13 -19.51
CA ALA A 252 -31.51 -17.58 -18.96
C ALA A 252 -30.59 -18.16 -20.04
N MET A 253 -31.12 -18.96 -20.96
CA MET A 253 -30.35 -19.51 -22.09
C MET A 253 -29.88 -18.43 -23.07
N ASP A 254 -30.72 -17.43 -23.35
CA ASP A 254 -30.36 -16.29 -24.20
C ASP A 254 -29.22 -15.48 -23.59
N ILE A 255 -29.30 -15.17 -22.28
CA ILE A 255 -28.25 -14.47 -21.54
C ILE A 255 -26.94 -15.27 -21.56
N MET A 256 -27.02 -16.59 -21.42
CA MET A 256 -25.86 -17.48 -21.55
C MET A 256 -25.26 -17.49 -22.96
N ALA A 257 -26.07 -17.27 -23.99
CA ALA A 257 -25.64 -17.14 -25.38
C ALA A 257 -25.13 -15.73 -25.74
N GLY A 258 -25.03 -14.82 -24.76
CA GLY A 258 -24.51 -13.45 -24.95
C GLY A 258 -25.58 -12.38 -25.18
N ARG A 259 -26.88 -12.70 -25.05
CA ARG A 259 -27.93 -11.68 -25.13
C ARG A 259 -27.79 -10.69 -23.97
N ARG A 260 -27.62 -9.41 -24.28
CA ARG A 260 -27.51 -8.31 -23.31
C ARG A 260 -28.47 -7.19 -23.71
N GLU A 261 -28.66 -6.24 -22.82
CA GLU A 261 -29.42 -5.02 -23.10
C GLU A 261 -28.74 -4.15 -24.16
N GLU A 262 -29.54 -3.39 -24.90
CA GLU A 262 -29.04 -2.36 -25.79
C GLU A 262 -28.65 -1.09 -25.01
N ILE A 263 -27.68 -0.34 -25.54
CA ILE A 263 -27.30 0.96 -24.97
C ILE A 263 -28.41 1.97 -25.26
N ILE A 264 -29.00 2.51 -24.20
CA ILE A 264 -30.10 3.48 -24.31
C ILE A 264 -29.60 4.79 -24.94
N LYS A 265 -30.30 5.27 -25.96
CA LYS A 265 -29.99 6.54 -26.63
C LYS A 265 -30.02 7.70 -25.64
N GLY A 266 -28.95 8.52 -25.65
CA GLY A 266 -28.77 9.64 -24.72
C GLY A 266 -28.03 9.27 -23.43
N THR A 267 -27.61 8.01 -23.28
CA THR A 267 -26.65 7.59 -22.25
C THR A 267 -25.25 8.13 -22.56
N PRO A 268 -24.57 8.82 -21.62
CA PRO A 268 -23.19 9.23 -21.76
C PRO A 268 -22.27 8.04 -22.03
N VAL A 269 -21.41 8.20 -23.03
CA VAL A 269 -20.61 7.11 -23.61
C VAL A 269 -19.75 6.43 -22.55
N GLU A 270 -19.14 7.20 -21.67
CA GLU A 270 -18.27 6.71 -20.59
C GLU A 270 -19.05 5.88 -19.57
N TYR A 271 -20.29 6.25 -19.29
CA TYR A 271 -21.16 5.50 -18.38
C TYR A 271 -21.66 4.21 -19.02
N SER A 272 -22.02 4.23 -20.31
CA SER A 272 -22.37 3.01 -21.04
C SER A 272 -21.20 2.05 -21.21
N ASN A 273 -19.99 2.57 -21.43
CA ASN A 273 -18.78 1.74 -21.47
C ASN A 273 -18.52 1.09 -20.11
N LEU A 274 -18.81 1.80 -19.02
CA LEU A 274 -18.60 1.26 -17.67
C LEU A 274 -19.56 0.11 -17.35
N TYR A 275 -20.86 0.29 -17.54
CA TYR A 275 -21.80 -0.79 -17.24
C TYR A 275 -21.65 -1.97 -18.20
N THR A 276 -21.26 -1.73 -19.46
CA THR A 276 -20.99 -2.81 -20.41
C THR A 276 -19.74 -3.61 -20.05
N ALA A 277 -18.68 -2.95 -19.57
CA ALA A 277 -17.52 -3.64 -19.01
C ALA A 277 -17.85 -4.47 -17.76
N CYS A 278 -18.81 -4.02 -16.94
CA CYS A 278 -19.24 -4.74 -15.74
C CYS A 278 -19.96 -6.05 -16.05
N TRP A 279 -20.68 -6.14 -17.17
CA TRP A 279 -21.44 -7.34 -17.55
C TRP A 279 -20.80 -8.19 -18.67
N ALA A 280 -19.48 -8.03 -18.88
CA ALA A 280 -18.73 -8.83 -19.84
C ALA A 280 -18.94 -10.34 -19.61
N ASP A 281 -18.97 -11.12 -20.71
CA ASP A 281 -19.25 -12.55 -20.68
C ASP A 281 -18.20 -13.32 -19.88
N ASP A 282 -16.93 -12.93 -20.01
CA ASP A 282 -15.85 -13.45 -19.18
C ASP A 282 -15.74 -12.66 -17.86
N PRO A 283 -15.97 -13.27 -16.67
CA PRO A 283 -15.76 -12.63 -15.38
C PRO A 283 -14.35 -12.04 -15.17
N ASP A 284 -13.34 -12.59 -15.83
CA ASP A 284 -11.96 -12.09 -15.70
C ASP A 284 -11.75 -10.76 -16.45
N GLU A 285 -12.54 -10.48 -17.49
CA GLU A 285 -12.54 -9.20 -18.21
C GLU A 285 -13.28 -8.09 -17.45
N ARG A 286 -14.20 -8.45 -16.54
CA ARG A 286 -14.95 -7.47 -15.74
C ARG A 286 -13.99 -6.68 -14.84
N PRO A 287 -14.21 -5.38 -14.61
CA PRO A 287 -13.39 -4.59 -13.70
C PRO A 287 -13.48 -5.08 -12.24
N SER A 288 -12.55 -4.65 -11.38
CA SER A 288 -12.72 -4.76 -9.92
C SER A 288 -13.70 -3.69 -9.43
N ILE A 289 -14.34 -3.89 -8.27
CA ILE A 289 -15.24 -2.87 -7.70
C ILE A 289 -14.51 -1.54 -7.42
N GLN A 290 -13.21 -1.60 -7.10
CA GLN A 290 -12.37 -0.42 -6.95
C GLN A 290 -12.29 0.37 -8.27
N LYS A 291 -12.04 -0.32 -9.39
CA LYS A 291 -12.01 0.28 -10.73
C LYS A 291 -13.37 0.86 -11.13
N VAL A 292 -14.48 0.18 -10.79
CA VAL A 292 -15.84 0.70 -11.05
C VAL A 292 -16.09 2.03 -10.31
N VAL A 293 -15.78 2.10 -9.02
CA VAL A 293 -15.90 3.34 -8.23
C VAL A 293 -15.02 4.46 -8.82
N MET A 294 -13.82 4.13 -9.28
CA MET A 294 -12.91 5.10 -9.89
C MET A 294 -13.44 5.64 -11.22
N CYS A 295 -13.94 4.77 -12.10
CA CYS A 295 -14.55 5.19 -13.36
C CYS A 295 -15.74 6.13 -13.11
N LEU A 296 -16.63 5.80 -12.17
CA LEU A 296 -17.76 6.68 -11.83
C LEU A 296 -17.33 8.03 -11.31
N LYS A 297 -16.35 8.09 -10.42
CA LYS A 297 -15.78 9.37 -9.95
C LYS A 297 -15.22 10.18 -11.11
N SER A 298 -14.56 9.52 -12.07
CA SER A 298 -14.05 10.20 -13.26
C SER A 298 -15.16 10.71 -14.19
N ILE A 299 -16.28 9.99 -14.29
CA ILE A 299 -17.43 10.39 -15.11
C ILE A 299 -18.14 11.60 -14.48
N ILE A 300 -18.37 11.57 -13.17
CA ILE A 300 -19.00 12.66 -12.41
C ILE A 300 -18.16 13.94 -12.49
N ASN A 301 -16.84 13.80 -12.41
CA ASN A 301 -15.91 14.91 -12.38
C ASN A 301 -15.43 15.31 -13.78
N GLN A 302 -16.34 15.51 -14.75
CA GLN A 302 -15.96 16.12 -16.04
C GLN A 302 -15.49 17.59 -15.90
N GLU A 303 -15.52 18.17 -14.69
CA GLU A 303 -14.46 19.08 -14.23
C GLU A 303 -13.26 18.25 -13.74
N ILE A 304 -12.22 18.15 -14.57
CA ILE A 304 -11.04 17.28 -14.36
C ILE A 304 -10.62 17.22 -12.88
N SER A 305 -10.90 16.10 -12.22
CA SER A 305 -10.44 15.88 -10.85
C SER A 305 -8.91 15.84 -10.80
N GLU A 306 -8.33 16.31 -9.69
CA GLU A 306 -6.87 16.30 -9.49
C GLU A 306 -6.25 14.90 -9.64
N GLU A 307 -7.00 13.83 -9.34
CA GLU A 307 -6.59 12.43 -9.52
C GLU A 307 -6.51 12.04 -11.00
N THR A 308 -7.55 12.32 -11.79
CA THR A 308 -7.57 12.05 -13.25
C THR A 308 -6.46 12.81 -13.98
N TYR A 309 -6.19 14.03 -13.52
CA TYR A 309 -5.11 14.85 -14.03
C TYR A 309 -3.73 14.29 -13.65
N SER A 310 -3.55 13.83 -12.40
CA SER A 310 -2.33 13.17 -11.92
C SER A 310 -1.99 11.91 -12.72
N ILE A 311 -3.00 11.10 -13.05
CA ILE A 311 -2.85 9.88 -13.86
C ILE A 311 -2.28 10.19 -15.26
N LYS A 312 -2.72 11.28 -15.91
CA LYS A 312 -2.21 11.69 -17.24
C LYS A 312 -0.77 12.20 -17.20
N LEU A 313 -0.28 12.70 -16.06
CA LEU A 313 1.09 13.23 -15.91
C LEU A 313 2.12 12.14 -15.65
N ILE A 314 1.72 11.12 -14.89
CA ILE A 314 2.54 9.94 -14.60
C ILE A 314 3.15 9.35 -15.88
N GLU A 315 2.40 9.32 -16.97
CA GLU A 315 2.89 8.82 -18.27
C GLU A 315 4.01 9.68 -18.87
N LYS A 316 3.94 11.02 -18.72
CA LYS A 316 4.89 11.97 -19.31
C LYS A 316 6.20 12.09 -18.52
N GLU A 317 6.18 11.79 -17.24
CA GLU A 317 7.27 12.08 -16.30
C GLU A 317 8.15 10.90 -15.93
N SER A 318 7.95 9.74 -16.57
CA SER A 318 8.56 8.50 -16.13
C SER A 318 10.09 8.44 -16.33
N SER A 319 10.84 9.16 -15.50
CA SER A 319 12.28 8.96 -15.31
C SER A 319 12.49 7.74 -14.42
N ASN A 320 13.54 6.97 -14.70
CA ASN A 320 13.89 5.81 -13.88
C ASN A 320 14.67 6.22 -12.61
N GLU A 321 14.99 7.51 -12.45
CA GLU A 321 15.96 7.98 -11.45
C GLU A 321 15.52 7.69 -10.01
N ASP A 322 14.26 7.93 -9.64
CA ASP A 322 13.79 7.67 -8.27
C ASP A 322 13.79 6.18 -7.93
N PHE A 323 13.39 5.33 -8.86
CA PHE A 323 13.39 3.88 -8.68
C PHE A 323 14.82 3.32 -8.60
N ASP A 324 15.69 3.76 -9.51
CA ASP A 324 17.10 3.38 -9.49
C ASP A 324 17.81 3.92 -8.24
N ASN A 325 17.52 5.14 -7.80
CA ASN A 325 18.05 5.73 -6.57
C ASN A 325 17.55 5.00 -5.33
N MET A 326 16.28 4.60 -5.28
CA MET A 326 15.75 3.76 -4.21
C MET A 326 16.55 2.47 -4.14
N ILE A 327 16.67 1.76 -5.26
CA ILE A 327 17.40 0.50 -5.30
C ILE A 327 18.87 0.71 -4.94
N ASN A 328 19.54 1.74 -5.44
CA ASN A 328 20.97 1.90 -5.16
C ASN A 328 21.25 2.37 -3.73
N ASN A 329 20.37 3.16 -3.11
CA ASN A 329 20.54 3.66 -1.75
C ASN A 329 19.99 2.71 -0.66
N ASP A 330 18.84 2.05 -0.87
CA ASP A 330 18.25 1.14 0.13
C ASP A 330 18.98 -0.19 0.25
N PHE A 331 19.80 -0.56 -0.72
CA PHE A 331 20.55 -1.82 -0.65
C PHE A 331 21.50 -1.93 0.55
N ASP A 332 21.79 -0.81 1.24
CA ASP A 332 22.69 -0.74 2.38
C ASP A 332 22.02 -0.30 3.72
N LEU A 333 20.79 0.25 3.70
CA LEU A 333 20.12 0.91 4.85
C LEU A 333 19.04 0.06 5.55
N VAL A 334 18.48 -0.94 4.88
CA VAL A 334 17.24 -1.67 5.29
C VAL A 334 17.33 -2.36 6.66
N ILE A 335 18.52 -2.71 7.13
CA ILE A 335 18.69 -3.40 8.43
C ILE A 335 18.50 -2.43 9.60
N GLU A 336 18.86 -1.15 9.48
CA GLU A 336 18.85 -0.23 10.63
C GLU A 336 17.42 0.12 11.07
N ASP A 337 16.54 0.47 10.14
CA ASP A 337 15.15 0.86 10.45
C ASP A 337 14.28 -0.31 10.94
N ASP A 338 14.43 -1.53 10.40
CA ASP A 338 13.66 -2.69 10.87
C ASP A 338 14.20 -3.24 12.21
N PHE A 339 15.51 -3.11 12.51
CA PHE A 339 16.06 -3.48 13.82
C PHE A 339 15.73 -2.43 14.90
N SER A 340 15.80 -1.13 14.58
CA SER A 340 15.52 -0.05 15.53
C SER A 340 14.04 0.19 15.80
N ASN A 341 13.14 -0.07 14.83
CA ASN A 341 11.69 0.06 15.05
C ASN A 341 11.05 -1.16 15.73
N SER A 342 11.81 -2.23 15.98
CA SER A 342 11.32 -3.47 16.60
C SER A 342 11.23 -3.44 18.14
N ILE A 343 11.28 -2.25 18.74
CA ILE A 343 11.39 -2.02 20.18
C ILE A 343 10.16 -2.49 20.98
N GLU A 344 9.01 -2.73 20.35
CA GLU A 344 7.77 -3.11 21.07
C GLU A 344 7.06 -4.35 20.52
N ASP A 345 7.47 -4.84 19.36
CA ASP A 345 6.72 -5.87 18.64
C ASP A 345 7.39 -7.23 18.86
N ASP A 346 6.65 -8.21 19.40
CA ASP A 346 7.03 -9.64 19.52
C ASP A 346 7.32 -10.32 18.16
N ASN A 347 7.44 -9.52 17.11
CA ASN A 347 7.46 -9.84 15.70
C ASN A 347 8.88 -9.88 15.13
N PHE A 348 9.92 -9.90 15.96
CA PHE A 348 11.32 -10.09 15.51
C PHE A 348 11.52 -11.42 14.71
N GLY A 349 10.52 -12.31 14.74
CA GLY A 349 10.40 -13.51 13.89
C GLY A 349 9.15 -13.59 12.99
N LEU A 350 8.22 -12.61 13.01
CA LEU A 350 7.05 -12.68 12.13
C LEU A 350 7.40 -12.16 10.73
N ASN A 351 7.59 -13.12 9.82
CA ASN A 351 6.85 -13.13 8.56
C ASN A 351 6.64 -14.56 8.07
N THR A 352 6.34 -15.52 8.95
CA THR A 352 5.76 -16.79 8.50
C THR A 352 4.29 -16.56 8.17
N GLY A 353 4.05 -15.98 6.99
CA GLY A 353 2.77 -16.18 6.30
C GLY A 353 2.56 -17.69 6.15
N ASP A 354 1.49 -18.19 6.76
CA ASP A 354 0.86 -19.50 6.56
C ASP A 354 1.66 -20.80 6.72
N PHE A 355 2.99 -20.78 6.85
CA PHE A 355 3.79 -21.98 7.07
C PHE A 355 4.15 -22.14 8.55
N ILE A 356 3.30 -22.82 9.31
CA ILE A 356 3.80 -23.63 10.44
C ILE A 356 4.31 -24.91 9.81
N GLN A 357 5.54 -25.32 10.14
CA GLN A 357 6.02 -26.65 9.74
C GLN A 357 5.09 -27.68 10.38
N ASP A 358 4.43 -28.53 9.57
CA ASP A 358 3.57 -29.60 10.06
C ASP A 358 4.27 -30.49 11.10
N ASN A 359 5.61 -30.59 11.01
CA ASN A 359 6.48 -31.32 11.93
C ASN A 359 6.54 -30.76 13.37
N LEU A 360 6.03 -29.55 13.61
CA LEU A 360 5.95 -28.92 14.94
C LEU A 360 4.60 -29.17 15.62
N ILE A 361 3.62 -29.72 14.90
CA ILE A 361 2.32 -30.09 15.46
C ILE A 361 2.45 -31.49 16.07
N LEU A 362 2.02 -31.62 17.32
CA LEU A 362 2.03 -32.89 18.05
C LEU A 362 0.80 -33.72 17.65
N ASP A 363 1.00 -35.01 17.40
CA ASP A 363 -0.13 -35.94 17.23
C ASP A 363 -0.69 -36.34 18.59
N ILE A 364 -1.55 -35.47 19.16
CA ILE A 364 -2.14 -35.67 20.50
C ILE A 364 -3.46 -36.47 20.42
N ASN A 365 -3.98 -36.72 19.21
CA ASN A 365 -5.29 -37.35 19.02
C ASN A 365 -5.36 -38.80 19.52
N GLU A 366 -4.23 -39.50 19.59
CA GLU A 366 -4.15 -40.87 20.13
C GLU A 366 -4.09 -40.94 21.67
N LEU A 367 -3.98 -39.80 22.38
CA LEU A 367 -3.70 -39.72 23.82
C LEU A 367 -4.93 -39.34 24.69
N THR A 368 -6.14 -39.33 24.13
CA THR A 368 -7.36 -38.70 24.65
C THR A 368 -7.80 -39.06 26.09
N ASN A 369 -7.26 -40.12 26.70
CA ASN A 369 -7.69 -40.58 28.03
C ASN A 369 -6.82 -40.15 29.22
N ASN A 370 -5.69 -39.44 29.03
CA ASN A 370 -4.85 -38.97 30.15
C ASN A 370 -4.48 -37.47 30.04
N VAL A 371 -5.28 -36.62 30.69
CA VAL A 371 -5.14 -35.16 30.69
C VAL A 371 -3.80 -34.70 31.25
N GLU A 372 -3.28 -35.36 32.29
CA GLU A 372 -1.98 -35.00 32.88
C GLU A 372 -0.84 -35.22 31.88
N LYS A 373 -0.84 -36.36 31.18
CA LYS A 373 0.18 -36.68 30.17
C LYS A 373 0.16 -35.67 29.02
N ILE A 374 -1.02 -35.26 28.56
CA ILE A 374 -1.19 -34.24 27.52
C ILE A 374 -0.62 -32.89 27.98
N ILE A 375 -0.97 -32.44 29.19
CA ILE A 375 -0.47 -31.17 29.74
C ILE A 375 1.06 -31.18 29.84
N ASN A 376 1.64 -32.29 30.33
CA ASN A 376 3.09 -32.40 30.43
C ASN A 376 3.78 -32.30 29.05
N ILE A 377 3.28 -33.01 28.04
CA ILE A 377 3.80 -32.94 26.67
C ILE A 377 3.72 -31.50 26.13
N LEU A 378 2.60 -30.81 26.35
CA LEU A 378 2.41 -29.43 25.89
C LEU A 378 3.37 -28.45 26.57
N ILE A 379 3.58 -28.60 27.88
CA ILE A 379 4.52 -27.78 28.64
C ILE A 379 5.96 -28.02 28.15
N ASP A 380 6.37 -29.28 28.03
CA ASP A 380 7.71 -29.63 27.57
C ASP A 380 7.95 -29.12 26.15
N HIS A 381 6.94 -29.25 25.28
CA HIS A 381 6.99 -28.73 23.92
C HIS A 381 7.07 -27.20 23.87
N LEU A 382 6.28 -26.50 24.69
CA LEU A 382 6.33 -25.04 24.84
C LEU A 382 7.72 -24.58 25.28
N ILE A 383 8.27 -25.19 26.34
CA ILE A 383 9.59 -24.86 26.87
C ILE A 383 10.66 -25.12 25.81
N LYS A 384 10.60 -26.25 25.11
CA LYS A 384 11.51 -26.58 24.02
C LYS A 384 11.45 -25.55 22.88
N LEU A 385 10.25 -25.20 22.41
CA LEU A 385 10.10 -24.19 21.36
C LEU A 385 10.72 -22.86 21.78
N GLN A 386 10.46 -22.44 23.02
CA GLN A 386 10.84 -21.10 23.46
C GLN A 386 12.28 -20.98 23.95
N ASP A 387 12.75 -21.90 24.79
CA ASP A 387 14.08 -21.83 25.40
C ASP A 387 15.14 -22.54 24.55
N GLU A 388 14.83 -23.69 23.96
CA GLU A 388 15.82 -24.43 23.15
C GLU A 388 15.89 -23.91 21.72
N LEU A 389 14.73 -23.77 21.06
CA LEU A 389 14.63 -23.42 19.64
C LEU A 389 14.43 -21.91 19.40
N SER A 390 14.28 -21.13 20.48
CA SER A 390 14.20 -19.67 20.46
C SER A 390 13.09 -19.13 19.54
N TYR A 391 11.94 -19.80 19.49
CA TYR A 391 10.73 -19.28 18.86
C TYR A 391 10.17 -18.10 19.68
N SER A 392 9.56 -17.13 18.99
CA SER A 392 8.94 -15.96 19.62
C SER A 392 7.69 -16.34 20.42
N PHE A 393 7.26 -15.44 21.31
CA PHE A 393 6.01 -15.63 22.07
C PHE A 393 4.80 -15.87 21.14
N VAL A 394 4.75 -15.19 19.99
CA VAL A 394 3.67 -15.32 19.02
C VAL A 394 3.70 -16.67 18.30
N GLU A 395 4.90 -17.13 17.89
CA GLU A 395 5.06 -18.44 17.25
C GLU A 395 4.66 -19.57 18.20
N VAL A 396 5.14 -19.51 19.45
CA VAL A 396 4.80 -20.47 20.49
C VAL A 396 3.29 -20.47 20.77
N LYS A 397 2.66 -19.29 20.87
CA LYS A 397 1.19 -19.17 21.00
C LYS A 397 0.48 -19.92 19.88
N LYS A 398 0.85 -19.67 18.62
CA LYS A 398 0.16 -20.24 17.45
C LYS A 398 0.29 -21.77 17.42
N ILE A 399 1.49 -22.30 17.67
CA ILE A 399 1.77 -23.75 17.70
C ILE A 399 0.99 -24.41 18.85
N ILE A 400 1.07 -23.86 20.07
CA ILE A 400 0.37 -24.44 21.22
C ILE A 400 -1.15 -24.37 21.04
N TYR A 401 -1.69 -23.28 20.50
CA TYR A 401 -3.12 -23.16 20.21
C TYR A 401 -3.62 -24.25 19.25
N GLN A 402 -2.89 -24.51 18.16
CA GLN A 402 -3.23 -25.57 17.21
C GLN A 402 -3.22 -26.96 17.85
N ASN A 403 -2.25 -27.21 18.75
CA ASN A 403 -2.13 -28.49 19.44
C ASN A 403 -3.30 -28.79 20.42
N ILE A 404 -4.02 -27.77 20.89
CA ILE A 404 -5.05 -27.95 21.93
C ILE A 404 -6.48 -27.68 21.49
N GLN A 405 -6.69 -27.23 20.24
CA GLN A 405 -7.99 -26.79 19.70
C GLN A 405 -9.14 -27.81 19.93
N TYR A 406 -8.81 -29.10 20.12
CA TYR A 406 -9.77 -30.20 20.26
C TYR A 406 -9.94 -30.75 21.70
N ILE A 407 -9.25 -30.22 22.73
CA ILE A 407 -9.11 -30.85 24.08
C ILE A 407 -9.63 -29.92 25.24
N ASN A 408 -10.39 -28.88 24.92
CA ASN A 408 -10.46 -27.64 25.72
C ASN A 408 -10.98 -27.72 27.19
N GLN A 409 -12.10 -28.41 27.48
CA GLN A 409 -12.74 -28.31 28.81
C GLN A 409 -12.12 -29.19 29.92
N PRO A 410 -11.77 -30.47 29.66
CA PRO A 410 -11.14 -31.32 30.68
C PRO A 410 -9.78 -30.80 31.16
N LEU A 411 -9.01 -30.17 30.27
CA LEU A 411 -7.67 -29.64 30.54
C LEU A 411 -7.69 -28.48 31.54
N LEU A 412 -8.59 -27.51 31.35
CA LEU A 412 -8.70 -26.35 32.25
C LEU A 412 -9.14 -26.77 33.65
N ASN A 413 -10.15 -27.66 33.73
CA ASN A 413 -10.64 -28.17 35.01
C ASN A 413 -9.57 -28.95 35.79
N TRP A 414 -8.72 -29.70 35.08
CA TRP A 414 -7.61 -30.40 35.70
C TRP A 414 -6.54 -29.43 36.22
N LEU A 415 -6.15 -28.42 35.42
CA LEU A 415 -5.18 -27.40 35.84
C LEU A 415 -5.63 -26.66 37.10
N VAL A 416 -6.92 -26.27 37.18
CA VAL A 416 -7.47 -25.58 38.37
C VAL A 416 -7.32 -26.42 39.64
N LYS A 417 -7.47 -27.74 39.54
CA LYS A 417 -7.34 -28.67 40.68
C LYS A 417 -5.90 -29.02 41.04
N ASN A 418 -4.95 -28.86 40.11
CA ASN A 418 -3.56 -29.30 40.25
C ASN A 418 -2.58 -28.11 40.17
N GLN A 419 -2.63 -27.23 41.18
CA GLN A 419 -1.81 -26.02 41.28
C GLN A 419 -0.62 -26.18 42.26
N THR A 420 -0.18 -27.41 42.52
CA THR A 420 0.93 -27.70 43.45
C THR A 420 2.31 -27.73 42.78
N SER A 421 2.36 -27.79 41.44
CA SER A 421 3.62 -27.81 40.69
C SER A 421 3.81 -26.51 39.90
N PRO A 422 5.00 -25.86 39.97
CA PRO A 422 5.30 -24.62 39.25
C PRO A 422 4.99 -24.68 37.75
N LYS A 423 5.24 -25.83 37.09
CA LYS A 423 4.97 -26.01 35.66
C LYS A 423 3.47 -25.93 35.31
N TYR A 424 2.59 -26.45 36.17
CA TYR A 424 1.15 -26.39 35.97
C TYR A 424 0.58 -25.01 36.29
N ILE A 425 1.13 -24.34 37.30
CA ILE A 425 0.79 -22.94 37.62
C ILE A 425 1.20 -22.04 36.44
N PHE A 426 2.42 -22.20 35.92
CA PHE A 426 2.91 -21.49 34.75
C PHE A 426 2.03 -21.71 33.53
N PHE A 427 1.74 -22.98 33.17
CA PHE A 427 0.97 -23.26 31.97
C PHE A 427 -0.42 -22.65 32.03
N ARG A 428 -1.06 -22.66 33.20
CA ARG A 428 -2.32 -21.95 33.42
C ARG A 428 -2.16 -20.44 33.24
N GLY A 429 -1.08 -19.83 33.71
CA GLY A 429 -0.74 -18.43 33.45
C GLY A 429 -0.55 -18.15 31.95
N PHE A 430 0.11 -19.05 31.21
CA PHE A 430 0.32 -18.96 29.77
C PHE A 430 -1.01 -18.94 28.99
N LEU A 431 -1.99 -19.73 29.41
CA LEU A 431 -3.32 -19.74 28.81
C LEU A 431 -4.03 -18.38 28.97
N TYR A 432 -3.96 -17.76 30.17
CA TYR A 432 -4.49 -16.41 30.41
C TYR A 432 -3.73 -15.32 29.65
N PHE A 433 -2.41 -15.44 29.55
CA PHE A 433 -1.56 -14.49 28.83
C PHE A 433 -1.90 -14.44 27.33
N ASN A 434 -2.12 -15.61 26.72
CA ASN A 434 -2.29 -15.74 25.27
C ASN A 434 -3.74 -15.77 24.78
N GLU A 435 -4.73 -15.70 25.67
CA GLU A 435 -6.16 -15.88 25.33
C GLU A 435 -6.43 -17.26 24.72
N ILE A 436 -5.94 -18.31 25.37
CA ILE A 436 -6.10 -19.68 24.92
C ILE A 436 -7.07 -20.36 25.88
N ILE A 437 -8.26 -20.76 25.41
CA ILE A 437 -9.34 -21.42 26.18
C ILE A 437 -9.99 -20.51 27.27
N VAL A 438 -9.26 -19.54 27.79
CA VAL A 438 -9.71 -18.53 28.76
C VAL A 438 -9.58 -17.13 28.20
N LYS A 439 -10.46 -16.21 28.63
CA LYS A 439 -10.38 -14.80 28.26
C LYS A 439 -9.04 -14.22 28.75
N LYS A 440 -8.39 -13.40 27.92
CA LYS A 440 -7.13 -12.74 28.25
C LYS A 440 -7.24 -12.02 29.60
N ASN A 441 -6.32 -12.30 30.51
CA ASN A 441 -6.25 -11.65 31.82
C ASN A 441 -4.78 -11.52 32.26
N GLU A 442 -4.19 -10.35 32.03
CA GLU A 442 -2.78 -10.09 32.30
C GLU A 442 -2.47 -10.09 33.80
N ASP A 443 -3.35 -9.53 34.63
CA ASP A 443 -3.16 -9.52 36.09
C ASP A 443 -3.15 -10.93 36.66
N LYS A 444 -4.07 -11.79 36.17
CA LYS A 444 -4.11 -13.20 36.58
C LYS A 444 -2.92 -13.99 36.07
N ALA A 445 -2.48 -13.73 34.83
CA ALA A 445 -1.28 -14.33 34.28
C ALA A 445 -0.05 -13.94 35.12
N PHE A 446 0.07 -12.65 35.47
CA PHE A 446 1.15 -12.14 36.31
C PHE A 446 1.17 -12.79 37.70
N GLU A 447 0.02 -12.91 38.37
CA GLU A 447 -0.11 -13.60 39.66
C GLU A 447 0.36 -15.06 39.56
N LEU A 448 -0.06 -15.77 38.51
CA LEU A 448 0.29 -17.18 38.30
C LEU A 448 1.77 -17.35 37.96
N PHE A 449 2.34 -16.50 37.11
CA PHE A 449 3.77 -16.55 36.82
C PHE A 449 4.61 -16.18 38.05
N SER A 450 4.17 -15.23 38.87
CA SER A 450 4.82 -14.87 40.14
C SER A 450 4.89 -16.08 41.06
N LYS A 451 3.77 -16.78 41.27
CA LYS A 451 3.71 -18.02 42.06
C LYS A 451 4.59 -19.13 41.47
N ALA A 452 4.57 -19.31 40.15
CA ALA A 452 5.40 -20.31 39.49
C ALA A 452 6.90 -19.97 39.60
N SER A 453 7.27 -18.70 39.79
CA SER A 453 8.67 -18.26 39.85
C SER A 453 9.38 -18.59 41.18
N GLU A 454 8.64 -18.92 42.24
CA GLU A 454 9.16 -19.13 43.61
C GLU A 454 10.21 -20.26 43.69
N ASP A 455 10.09 -21.29 42.85
CA ASP A 455 11.04 -22.42 42.76
C ASP A 455 12.12 -22.22 41.68
N ASN A 456 12.50 -20.98 41.37
CA ASN A 456 13.44 -20.64 40.28
C ASN A 456 13.01 -21.16 38.89
N PHE A 457 11.71 -21.28 38.64
CA PHE A 457 11.18 -21.74 37.35
C PHE A 457 11.41 -20.67 36.26
N SER A 458 12.50 -20.83 35.52
CA SER A 458 13.07 -19.78 34.69
C SER A 458 12.14 -19.29 33.57
N ILE A 459 11.31 -20.18 32.99
CA ILE A 459 10.34 -19.79 31.96
C ILE A 459 9.23 -18.88 32.54
N ALA A 460 8.80 -19.06 33.79
CA ALA A 460 7.83 -18.15 34.41
C ALA A 460 8.44 -16.76 34.63
N GLN A 461 9.71 -16.71 35.04
CA GLN A 461 10.46 -15.46 35.19
C GLN A 461 10.62 -14.72 33.85
N LEU A 462 10.87 -15.44 32.75
CA LEU A 462 10.89 -14.86 31.40
C LEU A 462 9.55 -14.17 31.06
N TYR A 463 8.43 -14.83 31.35
CA TYR A 463 7.10 -14.30 31.08
C TYR A 463 6.73 -13.13 32.00
N LEU A 464 7.20 -13.11 33.25
CA LEU A 464 7.09 -11.94 34.12
C LEU A 464 7.83 -10.75 33.54
N GLY A 465 9.06 -10.94 33.05
CA GLY A 465 9.82 -9.88 32.38
C GLY A 465 9.06 -9.31 31.17
N LYS A 466 8.40 -10.18 30.40
CA LYS A 466 7.58 -9.77 29.24
C LYS A 466 6.30 -9.02 29.62
N LEU A 467 5.62 -9.41 30.71
CA LEU A 467 4.40 -8.77 31.19
C LEU A 467 4.63 -7.47 31.95
N SER A 468 5.84 -7.29 32.49
CA SER A 468 6.18 -6.15 33.33
C SER A 468 6.09 -4.83 32.56
N LYS A 469 5.22 -3.94 33.04
CA LYS A 469 5.05 -2.58 32.49
C LYS A 469 6.15 -1.65 32.96
N ASP A 470 6.68 -1.86 34.17
CA ASP A 470 7.86 -1.15 34.66
C ASP A 470 9.14 -1.73 34.01
N PRO A 471 9.91 -0.91 33.28
CA PRO A 471 11.20 -1.34 32.73
C PRO A 471 12.17 -1.95 33.75
N LYS A 472 12.20 -1.44 35.00
CA LYS A 472 13.12 -1.94 36.03
C LYS A 472 12.73 -3.33 36.51
N GLU A 473 11.43 -3.56 36.69
CA GLU A 473 10.88 -4.87 37.02
C GLU A 473 11.11 -5.88 35.88
N ALA A 474 10.91 -5.45 34.62
CA ALA A 474 11.19 -6.27 33.45
C ALA A 474 12.66 -6.74 33.42
N PHE A 475 13.60 -5.80 33.63
CA PHE A 475 15.02 -6.08 33.72
C PHE A 475 15.34 -7.09 34.83
N TYR A 476 14.81 -6.87 36.04
CA TYR A 476 15.00 -7.77 37.17
C TYR A 476 14.56 -9.21 36.85
N TRP A 477 13.39 -9.40 36.25
CA TRP A 477 12.90 -10.73 35.92
C TRP A 477 13.70 -11.40 34.80
N TYR A 478 14.11 -10.65 33.77
CA TYR A 478 14.99 -11.20 32.74
C TYR A 478 16.35 -11.59 33.29
N GLN A 479 16.91 -10.80 34.20
CA GLN A 479 18.17 -11.11 34.88
C GLN A 479 18.07 -12.41 35.66
N ARG A 480 17.05 -12.56 36.52
CA ARG A 480 16.85 -13.79 37.31
C ARG A 480 16.60 -15.02 36.44
N SER A 481 15.82 -14.88 35.38
CA SER A 481 15.58 -15.97 34.44
C SER A 481 16.86 -16.40 33.70
N ALA A 482 17.70 -15.44 33.32
CA ALA A 482 18.99 -15.69 32.67
C ALA A 482 20.00 -16.37 33.62
N GLU A 483 20.07 -15.93 34.89
CA GLU A 483 20.86 -16.56 35.96
C GLU A 483 20.44 -18.01 36.19
N ASN A 484 19.14 -18.29 36.10
CA ASN A 484 18.56 -19.64 36.13
C ASN A 484 18.68 -20.40 34.79
N GLY A 485 19.51 -19.91 33.86
CA GLY A 485 19.95 -20.64 32.68
C GLY A 485 19.14 -20.41 31.40
N ASN A 486 18.01 -19.69 31.45
CA ASN A 486 17.13 -19.48 30.29
C ASN A 486 17.83 -18.66 29.20
N LYS A 487 17.90 -19.22 27.99
CA LYS A 487 18.66 -18.68 26.86
C LYS A 487 17.99 -17.46 26.27
N LEU A 488 16.66 -17.49 26.19
CA LEU A 488 15.87 -16.39 25.63
C LEU A 488 15.84 -15.19 26.58
N ALA A 489 15.78 -15.42 27.90
CA ALA A 489 15.91 -14.36 28.89
C ALA A 489 17.28 -13.70 28.87
N GLN A 490 18.35 -14.48 28.69
CA GLN A 490 19.70 -13.94 28.51
C GLN A 490 19.79 -13.03 27.27
N PHE A 491 19.07 -13.35 26.19
CA PHE A 491 18.93 -12.47 25.03
C PHE A 491 18.16 -11.19 25.37
N TYR A 492 17.01 -11.27 26.05
CA TYR A 492 16.25 -10.08 26.46
C TYR A 492 16.99 -9.19 27.45
N LEU A 493 17.81 -9.77 28.34
CA LEU A 493 18.71 -9.03 29.21
C LEU A 493 19.72 -8.21 28.39
N GLY A 494 20.29 -8.79 27.33
CA GLY A 494 21.14 -8.04 26.39
C GLY A 494 20.39 -6.91 25.69
N LYS A 495 19.11 -7.12 25.34
CA LYS A 495 18.25 -6.07 24.77
C LYS A 495 17.93 -4.95 25.77
N CYS A 496 17.83 -5.24 27.06
CA CYS A 496 17.70 -4.20 28.08
C CYS A 496 18.93 -3.28 28.11
N TYR A 497 20.14 -3.85 28.12
CA TYR A 497 21.38 -3.08 28.07
C TYR A 497 21.55 -2.30 26.76
N GLU A 498 21.22 -2.90 25.61
CA GLU A 498 21.31 -2.24 24.29
C GLU A 498 20.45 -0.97 24.22
N ASN A 499 19.25 -1.02 24.80
CA ASN A 499 18.25 0.03 24.67
C ASN A 499 18.14 0.93 25.91
N GLY A 500 18.83 0.61 27.00
CA GLY A 500 18.68 1.29 28.29
C GLY A 500 17.30 1.08 28.94
N ARG A 501 16.69 -0.10 28.75
CA ARG A 501 15.37 -0.42 29.31
C ARG A 501 15.51 -1.00 30.71
N GLY A 502 15.18 -0.21 31.73
CA GLY A 502 15.26 -0.61 33.14
C GLY A 502 16.65 -0.54 33.76
N ILE A 503 17.66 -0.21 32.94
CA ILE A 503 19.06 -0.08 33.30
C ILE A 503 19.72 0.96 32.39
N GLU A 504 20.89 1.48 32.74
CA GLU A 504 21.65 2.37 31.85
C GLU A 504 22.05 1.64 30.56
N LYS A 505 22.07 2.37 29.44
CA LYS A 505 22.44 1.81 28.15
C LYS A 505 23.93 1.45 28.14
N ASP A 506 24.24 0.19 27.91
CA ASP A 506 25.60 -0.32 27.81
C ASP A 506 25.73 -1.38 26.68
N ASN A 507 26.36 -0.98 25.58
CA ASN A 507 26.54 -1.87 24.44
C ASN A 507 27.55 -3.00 24.70
N SER A 508 28.46 -2.84 25.66
CA SER A 508 29.46 -3.85 26.01
C SER A 508 28.83 -4.98 26.82
N GLU A 509 27.98 -4.62 27.79
CA GLU A 509 27.18 -5.58 28.57
C GLU A 509 26.13 -6.28 27.70
N ALA A 510 25.50 -5.54 26.77
CA ALA A 510 24.61 -6.13 25.77
C ALA A 510 25.33 -7.20 24.94
N LEU A 511 26.54 -6.89 24.46
CA LEU A 511 27.39 -7.83 23.71
C LEU A 511 27.68 -9.09 24.53
N GLU A 512 28.09 -8.95 25.80
CA GLU A 512 28.38 -10.10 26.67
C GLU A 512 27.15 -10.99 26.88
N CYS A 513 25.98 -10.38 27.11
CA CYS A 513 24.72 -11.10 27.22
C CYS A 513 24.40 -11.88 25.93
N PHE A 514 24.55 -11.25 24.77
CA PHE A 514 24.34 -11.92 23.48
C PHE A 514 25.35 -13.05 23.26
N GLU A 515 26.61 -12.90 23.65
CA GLU A 515 27.61 -13.98 23.59
C GLU A 515 27.22 -15.19 24.45
N LYS A 516 26.77 -14.94 25.69
CA LYS A 516 26.30 -16.01 26.59
C LYS A 516 25.12 -16.77 25.99
N ALA A 517 24.12 -16.07 25.45
CA ALA A 517 22.95 -16.68 24.83
C ALA A 517 23.28 -17.41 23.51
N ALA A 518 24.11 -16.81 22.66
CA ALA A 518 24.48 -17.36 21.35
C ALA A 518 25.33 -18.63 21.46
N LYS A 519 26.25 -18.70 22.43
CA LYS A 519 27.04 -19.91 22.75
C LYS A 519 26.15 -21.08 23.17
N LYS A 520 24.99 -20.80 23.79
CA LYS A 520 23.97 -21.80 24.15
C LYS A 520 23.02 -22.16 22.99
N GLY A 521 23.22 -21.58 21.80
CA GLY A 521 22.46 -21.89 20.58
C GLY A 521 21.33 -20.91 20.25
N ASN A 522 21.09 -19.86 21.04
CA ASN A 522 19.97 -18.93 20.78
C ASN A 522 20.16 -18.19 19.44
N LYS A 523 19.26 -18.43 18.48
CA LYS A 523 19.37 -17.88 17.12
C LYS A 523 19.24 -16.34 17.08
N LEU A 524 18.41 -15.74 17.93
CA LEU A 524 18.21 -14.29 17.98
C LEU A 524 19.45 -13.55 18.53
N ALA A 525 20.12 -14.15 19.51
CA ALA A 525 21.39 -13.68 20.02
C ALA A 525 22.52 -13.84 18.99
N GLN A 526 22.56 -14.94 18.24
CA GLN A 526 23.49 -15.12 17.13
C GLN A 526 23.28 -14.06 16.04
N LEU A 527 22.04 -13.78 15.65
CA LEU A 527 21.69 -12.68 14.75
C LEU A 527 22.20 -11.33 15.28
N SER A 528 21.97 -11.05 16.57
CA SER A 528 22.40 -9.79 17.21
C SER A 528 23.91 -9.66 17.27
N LEU A 529 24.65 -10.73 17.58
CA LEU A 529 26.11 -10.73 17.52
C LEU A 529 26.63 -10.47 16.10
N GLY A 530 25.99 -11.08 15.10
CA GLY A 530 26.30 -10.80 13.70
C GLY A 530 26.25 -9.30 13.40
N HIS A 531 25.19 -8.64 13.88
CA HIS A 531 25.01 -7.19 13.74
C HIS A 531 26.05 -6.37 14.53
N TYR A 532 26.32 -6.73 15.79
CA TYR A 532 27.28 -6.04 16.65
C TYR A 532 28.68 -6.06 16.05
N TYR A 533 29.12 -7.22 15.57
CA TYR A 533 30.41 -7.35 14.91
C TYR A 533 30.44 -6.67 13.54
N GLU A 534 29.35 -6.67 12.76
CA GLU A 534 29.31 -5.96 11.48
C GLU A 534 29.44 -4.44 11.65
N LYS A 535 28.80 -3.89 12.69
CA LYS A 535 28.73 -2.44 12.94
C LYS A 535 29.81 -1.93 13.89
N GLY A 536 30.42 -2.80 14.69
CA GLY A 536 31.34 -2.40 15.77
C GLY A 536 30.61 -1.76 16.95
N ILE A 537 29.47 -2.34 17.34
CA ILE A 537 28.68 -1.88 18.51
C ILE A 537 29.21 -2.61 19.74
N GLY A 538 29.64 -1.86 20.78
CA GLY A 538 30.22 -2.45 22.00
C GLY A 538 31.55 -3.20 21.77
N THR A 539 32.09 -3.19 20.55
CA THR A 539 33.33 -3.87 20.16
C THR A 539 33.89 -3.28 18.88
N GLN A 540 35.08 -3.71 18.44
CA GLN A 540 35.61 -3.34 17.14
C GLN A 540 34.89 -4.11 16.02
N LYS A 541 34.68 -3.43 14.89
CA LYS A 541 34.10 -4.04 13.69
C LYS A 541 34.91 -5.27 13.25
N ASN A 542 34.23 -6.39 13.05
CA ASN A 542 34.82 -7.66 12.63
C ASN A 542 33.90 -8.41 11.66
N ASP A 543 34.17 -8.28 10.36
CA ASP A 543 33.34 -8.91 9.33
C ASP A 543 33.36 -10.45 9.40
N GLU A 544 34.46 -11.08 9.84
CA GLU A 544 34.57 -12.54 9.92
C GLU A 544 33.69 -13.12 11.02
N LYS A 545 33.72 -12.50 12.20
CA LYS A 545 32.79 -12.85 13.30
C LYS A 545 31.34 -12.57 12.91
N ALA A 546 31.09 -11.49 12.17
CA ALA A 546 29.75 -11.20 11.64
C ALA A 546 29.25 -12.32 10.72
N PHE A 547 30.07 -12.76 9.75
CA PHE A 547 29.76 -13.91 8.90
C PHE A 547 29.47 -15.17 9.72
N TYR A 548 30.34 -15.49 10.68
CA TYR A 548 30.21 -16.67 11.53
C TYR A 548 28.87 -16.70 12.27
N TRP A 549 28.51 -15.61 12.95
CA TRP A 549 27.29 -15.57 13.76
C TRP A 549 26.01 -15.48 12.92
N TYR A 550 26.01 -14.72 11.83
CA TYR A 550 24.89 -14.73 10.88
C TYR A 550 24.68 -16.12 10.27
N GLU A 551 25.75 -16.84 9.89
CA GLU A 551 25.64 -18.21 9.34
C GLU A 551 25.08 -19.20 10.36
N LYS A 552 25.55 -19.16 11.62
CA LYS A 552 25.01 -20.00 12.70
C LYS A 552 23.50 -19.76 12.90
N SER A 553 23.07 -18.50 12.87
CA SER A 553 21.66 -18.15 12.99
C SER A 553 20.84 -18.52 11.74
N ALA A 554 21.41 -18.35 10.55
CA ALA A 554 20.74 -18.61 9.27
C ALA A 554 20.45 -20.09 9.03
N ILE A 555 21.34 -20.98 9.49
CA ILE A 555 21.17 -22.44 9.46
C ILE A 555 20.04 -22.89 10.38
N GLN A 556 19.75 -22.13 11.45
CA GLN A 556 18.58 -22.31 12.32
C GLN A 556 17.31 -21.64 11.76
N GLU A 557 17.26 -21.43 10.45
CA GLU A 557 16.10 -20.89 9.71
C GLU A 557 15.68 -19.47 10.13
N CYS A 558 16.58 -18.70 10.75
CA CYS A 558 16.32 -17.29 11.04
C CYS A 558 16.34 -16.47 9.74
N SER A 559 15.17 -16.08 9.23
CA SER A 559 15.03 -15.36 7.96
C SER A 559 15.74 -13.99 7.95
N ASN A 560 15.77 -13.28 9.09
CA ASN A 560 16.54 -12.05 9.25
C ASN A 560 18.05 -12.30 9.13
N ALA A 561 18.57 -13.38 9.71
CA ALA A 561 19.97 -13.75 9.58
C ALA A 561 20.33 -14.15 8.15
N GLN A 562 19.45 -14.90 7.48
CA GLN A 562 19.60 -15.24 6.07
C GLN A 562 19.67 -13.99 5.19
N LEU A 563 18.79 -13.01 5.41
CA LEU A 563 18.83 -11.71 4.72
C LEU A 563 20.15 -10.98 4.98
N CYS A 564 20.54 -10.81 6.25
CA CYS A 564 21.78 -10.12 6.63
C CYS A 564 23.00 -10.80 6.01
N LEU A 565 23.07 -12.13 6.07
CA LEU A 565 24.14 -12.94 5.48
C LEU A 565 24.21 -12.76 3.96
N GLY A 566 23.06 -12.75 3.28
CA GLY A 566 22.98 -12.51 1.84
C GLY A 566 23.50 -11.12 1.45
N LEU A 567 23.09 -10.08 2.18
CA LEU A 567 23.57 -8.70 1.99
C LEU A 567 25.07 -8.58 2.27
N LEU A 568 25.59 -9.27 3.28
CA LEU A 568 27.01 -9.27 3.63
C LEU A 568 27.86 -9.97 2.56
N TYR A 569 27.41 -11.11 2.01
CA TYR A 569 28.06 -11.78 0.89
C TYR A 569 28.15 -10.89 -0.35
N ARG A 570 27.09 -10.13 -0.64
CA ARG A 570 27.08 -9.15 -1.74
C ARG A 570 28.10 -8.04 -1.52
N ARG A 571 28.08 -7.38 -0.35
CA ARG A 571 28.89 -6.20 -0.06
C ARG A 571 30.38 -6.52 0.11
N LYS A 572 30.69 -7.52 0.94
CA LYS A 572 32.06 -7.78 1.42
C LYS A 572 32.80 -8.80 0.56
N LYS A 573 32.11 -9.86 0.16
CA LYS A 573 32.70 -10.94 -0.64
C LYS A 573 32.41 -10.80 -2.13
N LYS A 574 31.58 -9.83 -2.55
CA LYS A 574 31.13 -9.62 -3.94
C LYS A 574 30.58 -10.90 -4.60
N ASN A 575 30.01 -11.80 -3.79
CA ASN A 575 29.53 -13.10 -4.25
C ASN A 575 28.01 -13.08 -4.45
N LEU A 576 27.59 -12.72 -5.66
CA LEU A 576 26.17 -12.57 -6.00
C LEU A 576 25.39 -13.89 -5.95
N LYS A 577 26.04 -15.04 -6.24
CA LYS A 577 25.36 -16.35 -6.20
C LYS A 577 25.00 -16.76 -4.77
N LYS A 578 25.95 -16.65 -3.83
CA LYS A 578 25.68 -16.91 -2.41
C LYS A 578 24.72 -15.87 -1.81
N ALA A 579 24.83 -14.62 -2.23
CA ALA A 579 23.91 -13.58 -1.80
C ALA A 579 22.47 -13.88 -2.23
N PHE A 580 22.26 -14.25 -3.51
CA PHE A 580 20.97 -14.68 -4.02
C PHE A 580 20.42 -15.88 -3.26
N TYR A 581 21.23 -16.92 -3.04
CA TYR A 581 20.80 -18.12 -2.30
C TYR A 581 20.21 -17.80 -0.93
N TRP A 582 20.89 -16.98 -0.12
CA TRP A 582 20.42 -16.64 1.22
C TRP A 582 19.21 -15.70 1.21
N ILE A 583 19.17 -14.73 0.29
CA ILE A 583 18.02 -13.83 0.12
C ILE A 583 16.79 -14.63 -0.33
N GLU A 584 16.95 -15.60 -1.24
CA GLU A 584 15.88 -16.47 -1.71
C GLU A 584 15.32 -17.32 -0.57
N LYS A 585 16.18 -17.93 0.25
CA LYS A 585 15.74 -18.65 1.45
C LYS A 585 14.91 -17.74 2.36
N ALA A 586 15.43 -16.56 2.72
CA ALA A 586 14.71 -15.62 3.58
C ALA A 586 13.35 -15.20 3.00
N ALA A 587 13.27 -14.97 1.70
CA ALA A 587 12.05 -14.57 1.01
C ALA A 587 11.00 -15.70 0.97
N ILE A 588 11.42 -16.96 0.83
CA ILE A 588 10.56 -18.15 0.90
C ILE A 588 9.97 -18.31 2.31
N TYR A 589 10.76 -18.05 3.35
CA TYR A 589 10.27 -17.95 4.74
C TYR A 589 9.48 -16.66 5.02
N GLY A 590 9.09 -15.93 3.97
CA GLY A 590 8.14 -14.82 4.01
C GLY A 590 8.72 -13.46 4.37
N ASN A 591 10.02 -13.34 4.65
CA ASN A 591 10.64 -12.06 5.06
C ASN A 591 10.39 -10.94 4.03
N LYS A 592 9.58 -9.94 4.39
CA LYS A 592 9.15 -8.84 3.51
C LYS A 592 10.32 -8.09 2.85
N ALA A 593 11.41 -7.83 3.58
CA ALA A 593 12.59 -7.15 3.06
C ALA A 593 13.38 -8.04 2.10
N ALA A 594 13.51 -9.34 2.41
CA ALA A 594 14.13 -10.30 1.52
C ALA A 594 13.33 -10.49 0.23
N GLN A 595 11.99 -10.49 0.30
CA GLN A 595 11.13 -10.53 -0.88
C GLN A 595 11.33 -9.30 -1.77
N PHE A 596 11.40 -8.10 -1.19
CA PHE A 596 11.76 -6.88 -1.92
C PHE A 596 13.14 -7.02 -2.61
N HIS A 597 14.17 -7.45 -1.87
CA HIS A 597 15.50 -7.64 -2.43
C HIS A 597 15.52 -8.70 -3.53
N LEU A 598 14.80 -9.81 -3.37
CA LEU A 598 14.69 -10.85 -4.38
C LEU A 598 14.05 -10.32 -5.66
N GLY A 599 13.04 -9.45 -5.53
CA GLY A 599 12.47 -8.68 -6.64
C GLY A 599 13.53 -7.90 -7.41
N ILE A 600 14.48 -7.27 -6.72
CA ILE A 600 15.57 -6.52 -7.35
C ILE A 600 16.59 -7.44 -8.05
N TYR A 601 16.91 -8.59 -7.45
CA TYR A 601 17.83 -9.56 -8.07
C TYR A 601 17.29 -10.04 -9.41
N TYR A 602 15.99 -10.34 -9.49
CA TYR A 602 15.33 -10.69 -10.73
C TYR A 602 15.21 -9.52 -11.71
N TYR A 603 14.97 -8.29 -11.23
CA TYR A 603 14.87 -7.09 -12.08
C TYR A 603 16.16 -6.80 -12.87
N TYR A 604 17.33 -6.86 -12.21
CA TYR A 604 18.62 -6.59 -12.86
C TYR A 604 19.37 -7.85 -13.31
N GLY A 605 18.91 -9.05 -12.94
CA GLY A 605 19.66 -10.28 -13.17
C GLY A 605 20.95 -10.38 -12.35
N ARG A 606 20.94 -9.94 -11.09
CA ARG A 606 22.11 -9.99 -10.21
C ARG A 606 22.31 -11.42 -9.71
N GLY A 607 23.26 -12.18 -10.23
CA GLY A 607 23.49 -13.56 -9.77
C GLY A 607 22.42 -14.59 -10.16
N VAL A 608 21.39 -14.17 -10.90
CA VAL A 608 20.30 -14.97 -11.47
C VAL A 608 19.96 -14.42 -12.86
N LYS A 609 19.31 -15.21 -13.72
CA LYS A 609 18.80 -14.69 -15.00
C LYS A 609 17.75 -13.61 -14.72
N LYS A 610 17.84 -12.49 -15.44
CA LYS A 610 16.87 -11.41 -15.39
C LYS A 610 15.47 -11.93 -15.76
N ASP A 611 14.48 -11.60 -14.93
CA ASP A 611 13.10 -12.07 -15.06
C ASP A 611 12.14 -11.05 -14.44
N TYR A 612 11.44 -10.29 -15.29
CA TYR A 612 10.55 -9.25 -14.80
C TYR A 612 9.26 -9.79 -14.19
N GLY A 613 8.76 -10.96 -14.63
CA GLY A 613 7.56 -11.57 -14.06
C GLY A 613 7.81 -11.99 -12.61
N LYS A 614 8.92 -12.68 -12.36
CA LYS A 614 9.34 -13.02 -10.98
C LYS A 614 9.63 -11.79 -10.14
N SER A 615 10.26 -10.77 -10.73
CA SER A 615 10.48 -9.50 -10.03
C SER A 615 9.15 -8.90 -9.55
N PHE A 616 8.15 -8.84 -10.43
CA PHE A 616 6.81 -8.37 -10.11
C PHE A 616 6.15 -9.18 -8.99
N GLU A 617 6.14 -10.51 -9.09
CA GLU A 617 5.56 -11.40 -8.06
C GLU A 617 6.17 -11.19 -6.66
N TRP A 618 7.49 -11.03 -6.58
CA TRP A 618 8.17 -10.84 -5.29
C TRP A 618 7.94 -9.46 -4.69
N TYR A 619 7.89 -8.41 -5.52
CA TYR A 619 7.46 -7.10 -5.04
C TYR A 619 6.00 -7.10 -4.60
N GLU A 620 5.12 -7.82 -5.30
CA GLU A 620 3.72 -7.96 -4.90
C GLU A 620 3.60 -8.63 -3.51
N LYS A 621 4.30 -9.75 -3.29
CA LYS A 621 4.32 -10.44 -1.98
C LYS A 621 4.83 -9.53 -0.86
N SER A 622 5.89 -8.76 -1.11
CA SER A 622 6.45 -7.81 -0.14
C SER A 622 5.50 -6.62 0.13
N ALA A 623 4.87 -6.08 -0.91
CA ALA A 623 3.92 -4.97 -0.83
C ALA A 623 2.64 -5.35 -0.09
N ARG A 624 2.16 -6.60 -0.24
CA ARG A 624 1.03 -7.16 0.53
C ARG A 624 1.31 -7.21 2.02
N GLN A 625 2.58 -7.35 2.40
CA GLN A 625 3.06 -7.25 3.79
C GLN A 625 3.38 -5.80 4.20
N GLU A 626 2.84 -4.83 3.46
CA GLU A 626 2.92 -3.41 3.78
C GLU A 626 4.36 -2.84 3.79
N TYR A 627 5.30 -3.47 3.07
CA TYR A 627 6.68 -2.98 2.97
C TYR A 627 6.81 -1.77 2.03
N ASN A 628 7.14 -0.60 2.60
CA ASN A 628 7.05 0.70 1.94
C ASN A 628 7.78 0.78 0.58
N ASN A 629 9.01 0.28 0.51
CA ASN A 629 9.80 0.30 -0.73
C ASN A 629 9.24 -0.64 -1.79
N ALA A 630 8.66 -1.77 -1.39
CA ALA A 630 8.00 -2.68 -2.33
C ALA A 630 6.70 -2.11 -2.88
N ILE A 631 5.92 -1.37 -2.07
CA ILE A 631 4.72 -0.68 -2.55
C ILE A 631 5.10 0.32 -3.66
N TYR A 632 6.13 1.14 -3.45
CA TYR A 632 6.61 2.06 -4.48
C TYR A 632 7.18 1.33 -5.70
N ALA A 633 7.98 0.28 -5.51
CA ALA A 633 8.52 -0.54 -6.59
C ALA A 633 7.41 -1.15 -7.46
N LEU A 634 6.36 -1.68 -6.83
CA LEU A 634 5.21 -2.24 -7.52
C LEU A 634 4.45 -1.17 -8.32
N GLY A 635 4.23 0.01 -7.74
CA GLY A 635 3.65 1.14 -8.45
C GLY A 635 4.45 1.57 -9.68
N TYR A 636 5.79 1.58 -9.56
CA TYR A 636 6.68 1.85 -10.68
C TYR A 636 6.63 0.77 -11.77
N LEU A 637 6.51 -0.51 -11.41
CA LEU A 637 6.39 -1.60 -12.39
C LEU A 637 5.09 -1.51 -13.18
N TYR A 638 3.96 -1.21 -12.53
CA TYR A 638 2.69 -0.93 -13.19
C TYR A 638 2.77 0.29 -14.10
N LEU A 639 3.45 1.36 -13.66
CA LEU A 639 3.68 2.55 -14.47
C LEU A 639 4.40 2.21 -15.78
N LYS A 640 5.42 1.37 -15.70
CA LYS A 640 6.26 1.00 -16.84
C LYS A 640 5.76 -0.21 -17.64
N GLY A 641 4.77 -0.96 -17.14
CA GLY A 641 4.36 -2.25 -17.71
C GLY A 641 5.50 -3.28 -17.70
N ILE A 642 6.30 -3.31 -16.62
CA ILE A 642 7.43 -4.23 -16.48
C ILE A 642 6.99 -5.45 -15.67
N GLY A 643 7.03 -6.64 -16.28
CA GLY A 643 6.60 -7.88 -15.64
C GLY A 643 5.09 -8.02 -15.46
N THR A 644 4.33 -7.03 -15.91
CA THR A 644 2.87 -6.93 -15.89
C THR A 644 2.40 -5.97 -16.98
N GLU A 645 1.10 -5.89 -17.24
CA GLU A 645 0.54 -4.88 -18.15
C GLU A 645 0.62 -3.47 -17.52
N LYS A 646 0.83 -2.47 -18.38
CA LYS A 646 0.87 -1.07 -17.96
C LYS A 646 -0.49 -0.66 -17.36
N ASN A 647 -0.48 -0.17 -16.12
CA ASN A 647 -1.68 0.28 -15.42
C ASN A 647 -1.38 1.57 -14.64
N LEU A 648 -1.74 2.71 -15.23
CA LEU A 648 -1.45 4.04 -14.65
C LEU A 648 -2.25 4.33 -13.38
N GLU A 649 -3.45 3.76 -13.26
CA GLU A 649 -4.33 3.92 -12.09
C GLU A 649 -3.74 3.20 -10.87
N GLU A 650 -3.40 1.93 -11.05
CA GLU A 650 -2.78 1.13 -9.98
C GLU A 650 -1.40 1.71 -9.60
N ALA A 651 -0.65 2.17 -10.60
CA ALA A 651 0.61 2.88 -10.36
C ALA A 651 0.42 4.12 -9.47
N PHE A 652 -0.55 4.99 -9.79
CA PHE A 652 -0.84 6.17 -8.98
C PHE A 652 -1.26 5.78 -7.56
N TYR A 653 -2.18 4.84 -7.42
CA TYR A 653 -2.66 4.37 -6.12
C TYR A 653 -1.51 3.87 -5.23
N LEU A 654 -0.62 3.03 -5.78
CA LEU A 654 0.53 2.49 -5.05
C LEU A 654 1.58 3.56 -4.73
N ILE A 655 1.88 4.47 -5.66
CA ILE A 655 2.81 5.59 -5.41
C ILE A 655 2.26 6.50 -4.32
N GLU A 656 0.97 6.85 -4.38
CA GLU A 656 0.31 7.67 -3.37
C GLU A 656 0.28 6.97 -1.99
N LYS A 657 -0.05 5.68 -1.97
CA LYS A 657 -0.01 4.84 -0.76
C LYS A 657 1.39 4.82 -0.15
N ALA A 658 2.43 4.56 -0.94
CA ALA A 658 3.81 4.57 -0.47
C ALA A 658 4.24 5.95 0.06
N ALA A 659 3.83 7.03 -0.61
CA ALA A 659 4.13 8.40 -0.21
C ALA A 659 3.48 8.76 1.14
N LYS A 660 2.21 8.39 1.34
CA LYS A 660 1.47 8.55 2.61
C LYS A 660 2.11 7.77 3.76
N LYS A 661 2.74 6.62 3.46
CA LYS A 661 3.49 5.80 4.43
C LYS A 661 4.92 6.28 4.69
N GLY A 662 5.34 7.39 4.09
CA GLY A 662 6.65 7.98 4.35
C GLY A 662 7.74 7.65 3.35
N ASN A 663 7.49 6.87 2.28
CA ASN A 663 8.53 6.56 1.30
C ASN A 663 8.97 7.86 0.58
N LYS A 664 10.21 8.31 0.83
CA LYS A 664 10.74 9.58 0.29
C LYS A 664 10.79 9.63 -1.24
N PHE A 665 11.02 8.50 -1.91
CA PHE A 665 11.05 8.43 -3.38
C PHE A 665 9.64 8.58 -3.96
N ALA A 666 8.67 7.91 -3.37
CA ALA A 666 7.25 8.06 -3.71
C ALA A 666 6.74 9.48 -3.45
N GLN A 667 7.15 10.11 -2.35
CA GLN A 667 6.82 11.50 -2.04
C GLN A 667 7.41 12.46 -3.08
N HIS A 668 8.66 12.27 -3.49
CA HIS A 668 9.26 13.07 -4.55
C HIS A 668 8.53 12.88 -5.88
N HIS A 669 8.30 11.63 -6.29
CA HIS A 669 7.58 11.30 -7.52
C HIS A 669 6.17 11.91 -7.51
N LEU A 670 5.49 11.91 -6.36
CA LEU A 670 4.18 12.56 -6.21
C LEU A 670 4.27 14.09 -6.29
N GLY A 671 5.35 14.70 -5.76
CA GLY A 671 5.64 16.12 -5.94
C GLY A 671 5.87 16.50 -7.41
N GLN A 672 6.59 15.65 -8.16
CA GLN A 672 6.80 15.79 -9.60
C GLN A 672 5.49 15.78 -10.38
N ILE A 673 4.64 14.78 -10.11
CA ILE A 673 3.29 14.67 -10.68
C ILE A 673 2.51 15.98 -10.47
N TYR A 674 2.54 16.57 -9.27
CA TYR A 674 1.81 17.83 -9.01
C TYR A 674 2.46 19.08 -9.62
N GLN A 675 3.76 19.05 -9.94
CA GLN A 675 4.52 20.22 -10.40
C GLN A 675 4.29 20.58 -11.88
N ASN A 676 4.24 19.62 -12.82
CA ASN A 676 4.45 19.96 -14.25
C ASN A 676 3.19 20.22 -15.09
N ASP A 677 2.77 21.46 -15.28
CA ASP A 677 2.12 21.89 -16.54
C ASP A 677 2.75 23.19 -17.00
N LYS A 678 2.95 23.29 -18.30
CA LYS A 678 3.49 24.47 -18.96
C LYS A 678 2.43 25.58 -19.01
N GLY A 679 2.17 26.24 -17.88
CA GLY A 679 1.78 27.66 -17.93
C GLY A 679 0.47 28.12 -17.28
N THR A 680 -0.27 27.32 -16.51
CA THR A 680 -1.41 27.87 -15.75
C THR A 680 -1.56 27.19 -14.39
N LYS A 681 -1.77 28.03 -13.36
CA LYS A 681 -1.86 27.73 -11.92
C LYS A 681 -2.26 26.28 -11.58
N LYS A 682 -1.24 25.49 -11.25
CA LYS A 682 -1.32 24.17 -10.61
C LYS A 682 -1.19 24.26 -9.11
N SER A 683 -1.47 23.16 -8.43
CA SER A 683 -1.21 23.01 -6.99
C SER A 683 0.29 22.87 -6.70
N ILE A 684 1.06 23.92 -7.03
CA ILE A 684 2.44 24.14 -6.56
C ILE A 684 2.47 23.92 -5.04
N LYS A 685 1.41 24.31 -4.33
CA LYS A 685 1.20 23.99 -2.93
C LYS A 685 1.33 22.50 -2.62
N LYS A 686 0.62 21.61 -3.33
CA LYS A 686 0.74 20.14 -3.14
C LYS A 686 2.12 19.62 -3.55
N ALA A 687 2.70 20.14 -4.62
CA ALA A 687 4.06 19.78 -5.02
C ALA A 687 5.06 20.13 -3.90
N ILE A 688 4.97 21.33 -3.34
CA ILE A 688 5.75 21.79 -2.18
C ILE A 688 5.49 20.87 -0.98
N GLU A 689 4.23 20.59 -0.62
CA GLU A 689 3.88 19.73 0.52
C GLU A 689 4.54 18.33 0.41
N TRP A 690 4.51 17.70 -0.77
CA TRP A 690 5.10 16.39 -0.98
C TRP A 690 6.62 16.43 -1.07
N TYR A 691 7.18 17.43 -1.77
CA TYR A 691 8.62 17.60 -1.80
C TYR A 691 9.19 17.93 -0.41
N GLU A 692 8.51 18.71 0.43
CA GLU A 692 8.95 19.01 1.80
C GLU A 692 9.08 17.74 2.63
N LYS A 693 8.09 16.85 2.57
CA LYS A 693 8.15 15.55 3.26
C LYS A 693 9.35 14.71 2.78
N SER A 694 9.61 14.69 1.48
CA SER A 694 10.76 13.96 0.90
C SER A 694 12.10 14.61 1.26
N ALA A 695 12.16 15.95 1.21
CA ALA A 695 13.35 16.76 1.45
C ALA A 695 13.77 16.76 2.93
N GLN A 696 12.81 16.71 3.85
CA GLN A 696 13.04 16.54 5.29
C GLN A 696 13.71 15.19 5.60
N GLN A 697 13.44 14.15 4.81
CA GLN A 697 14.11 12.85 4.88
C GLN A 697 15.48 12.83 4.16
N GLY A 698 15.98 14.00 3.74
CA GLY A 698 17.30 14.14 3.13
C GLY A 698 17.36 13.80 1.63
N TYR A 699 16.22 13.67 0.93
CA TYR A 699 16.28 13.37 -0.51
C TYR A 699 16.70 14.59 -1.33
N ASN A 700 17.88 14.52 -1.92
CA ASN A 700 18.55 15.64 -2.59
C ASN A 700 17.78 16.19 -3.80
N ALA A 701 17.10 15.33 -4.57
CA ALA A 701 16.31 15.77 -5.72
C ALA A 701 15.10 16.61 -5.27
N ALA A 702 14.40 16.16 -4.22
CA ALA A 702 13.30 16.93 -3.62
C ALA A 702 13.77 18.28 -3.04
N GLN A 703 14.91 18.30 -2.34
CA GLN A 703 15.51 19.55 -1.85
C GLN A 703 15.83 20.51 -3.00
N CYS A 704 16.40 20.03 -4.11
CA CYS A 704 16.70 20.86 -5.26
C CYS A 704 15.42 21.39 -5.94
N ASN A 705 14.40 20.54 -6.08
CA ASN A 705 13.11 20.93 -6.70
C ASN A 705 12.36 21.95 -5.84
N LEU A 706 12.40 21.83 -4.50
CA LEU A 706 11.88 22.86 -3.59
C LEU A 706 12.61 24.18 -3.76
N GLY A 707 13.94 24.16 -3.84
CA GLY A 707 14.72 25.37 -4.08
C GLY A 707 14.23 26.11 -5.32
N HIS A 708 14.00 25.38 -6.41
CA HIS A 708 13.48 25.94 -7.66
C HIS A 708 12.03 26.43 -7.56
N LEU A 709 11.16 25.71 -6.86
CA LEU A 709 9.77 26.15 -6.66
C LEU A 709 9.67 27.42 -5.83
N TYR A 710 10.43 27.51 -4.74
CA TYR A 710 10.48 28.71 -3.91
C TYR A 710 11.11 29.90 -4.65
N GLU A 711 12.08 29.65 -5.53
CA GLU A 711 12.63 30.69 -6.40
C GLU A 711 11.59 31.23 -7.38
N TYR A 712 10.75 30.36 -7.95
CA TYR A 712 9.62 30.75 -8.79
C TYR A 712 8.59 31.58 -8.01
N ASP A 713 8.23 31.14 -6.80
CA ASP A 713 7.30 31.83 -5.88
C ASP A 713 7.92 33.08 -5.21
N GLN A 714 9.14 33.47 -5.59
CA GLN A 714 9.89 34.62 -5.08
C GLN A 714 10.25 34.57 -3.59
N ASP A 715 10.13 33.41 -2.93
CA ASP A 715 10.63 33.18 -1.57
C ASP A 715 12.12 32.79 -1.64
N LEU A 716 12.96 33.79 -1.88
CA LEU A 716 14.39 33.59 -2.14
C LEU A 716 15.15 33.04 -0.93
N GLU A 717 14.71 33.35 0.29
CA GLU A 717 15.33 32.82 1.51
C GLU A 717 15.11 31.30 1.64
N LYS A 718 13.88 30.81 1.38
CA LYS A 718 13.63 29.37 1.34
C LYS A 718 14.29 28.69 0.16
N ALA A 719 14.34 29.35 -1.00
CA ALA A 719 15.07 28.84 -2.15
C ALA A 719 16.54 28.60 -1.80
N PHE A 720 17.19 29.60 -1.21
CA PHE A 720 18.56 29.53 -0.72
C PHE A 720 18.73 28.40 0.30
N TYR A 721 17.87 28.31 1.30
CA TYR A 721 17.93 27.28 2.34
C TYR A 721 17.90 25.86 1.75
N TRP A 722 16.99 25.57 0.82
CA TRP A 722 16.87 24.26 0.21
C TRP A 722 18.00 23.94 -0.77
N TYR A 723 18.46 24.92 -1.56
CA TYR A 723 19.67 24.78 -2.36
C TYR A 723 20.90 24.51 -1.50
N GLU A 724 21.02 25.18 -0.34
CA GLU A 724 22.13 24.95 0.58
C GLU A 724 22.17 23.51 1.11
N LYS A 725 21.02 22.99 1.54
CA LYS A 725 20.90 21.59 1.99
C LYS A 725 21.27 20.59 0.89
N ALA A 726 20.68 20.72 -0.30
CA ALA A 726 20.96 19.84 -1.43
C ALA A 726 22.43 19.90 -1.88
N ALA A 727 23.01 21.10 -1.90
CA ALA A 727 24.40 21.32 -2.33
C ALA A 727 25.41 20.71 -1.34
N LYS A 728 25.15 20.82 -0.03
CA LYS A 728 25.94 20.17 1.04
C LYS A 728 25.93 18.63 0.89
N ASN A 729 24.82 18.07 0.42
CA ASN A 729 24.68 16.65 0.13
C ASN A 729 25.21 16.22 -1.26
N GLY A 730 25.88 17.10 -1.99
CA GLY A 730 26.56 16.77 -3.24
C GLY A 730 25.75 16.99 -4.53
N ASN A 731 24.51 17.46 -4.46
CA ASN A 731 23.69 17.67 -5.67
C ASN A 731 24.31 18.76 -6.58
N LYS A 732 24.77 18.37 -7.77
CA LYS A 732 25.45 19.28 -8.71
C LYS A 732 24.59 20.44 -9.21
N PHE A 733 23.28 20.24 -9.38
CA PHE A 733 22.35 21.30 -9.79
C PHE A 733 22.15 22.32 -8.67
N ALA A 734 21.95 21.86 -7.43
CA ALA A 734 21.86 22.74 -6.28
C ALA A 734 23.17 23.46 -5.98
N GLN A 735 24.33 22.83 -6.23
CA GLN A 735 25.63 23.51 -6.13
C GLN A 735 25.78 24.65 -7.14
N LEU A 736 25.29 24.48 -8.38
CA LEU A 736 25.21 25.58 -9.34
C LEU A 736 24.30 26.69 -8.80
N ASN A 737 23.06 26.37 -8.42
CA ASN A 737 22.08 27.38 -8.02
C ASN A 737 22.49 28.11 -6.73
N LEU A 738 23.14 27.41 -5.79
CA LEU A 738 23.71 28.03 -4.60
C LEU A 738 24.87 28.97 -4.97
N GLY A 739 25.71 28.59 -5.94
CA GLY A 739 26.72 29.47 -6.50
C GLY A 739 26.11 30.74 -7.10
N TYR A 740 25.01 30.59 -7.84
CA TYR A 740 24.26 31.70 -8.44
C TYR A 740 23.62 32.61 -7.39
N CYS A 741 23.09 32.05 -6.29
CA CYS A 741 22.60 32.81 -5.15
C CYS A 741 23.68 33.70 -4.54
N TYR A 742 24.88 33.16 -4.30
CA TYR A 742 26.00 33.95 -3.78
C TYR A 742 26.54 34.97 -4.79
N GLU A 743 26.54 34.65 -6.09
CA GLU A 743 26.99 35.57 -7.14
C GLU A 743 26.13 36.83 -7.21
N ASN A 744 24.81 36.67 -7.04
CA ASN A 744 23.83 37.74 -7.26
C ASN A 744 23.19 38.25 -5.96
N GLY A 745 23.53 37.69 -4.79
CA GLY A 745 22.89 38.02 -3.51
C GLY A 745 21.41 37.62 -3.45
N ARG A 746 21.03 36.48 -4.03
CA ARG A 746 19.62 36.00 -4.02
C ARG A 746 19.36 35.15 -2.77
N GLY A 747 18.52 35.65 -1.87
CA GLY A 747 18.19 34.97 -0.60
C GLY A 747 19.34 34.93 0.41
N THR A 748 20.44 35.62 0.10
CA THR A 748 21.66 35.72 0.92
C THR A 748 22.45 36.96 0.51
N GLN A 749 23.54 37.27 1.21
CA GLN A 749 24.45 38.34 0.81
C GLN A 749 25.33 37.93 -0.38
N LYS A 750 25.66 38.89 -1.25
CA LYS A 750 26.55 38.68 -2.38
C LYS A 750 27.96 38.32 -1.87
N GLU A 751 28.49 37.18 -2.29
CA GLU A 751 29.80 36.68 -1.90
C GLU A 751 30.47 35.87 -3.04
N ILE A 752 31.15 36.55 -3.97
CA ILE A 752 31.76 35.93 -5.17
C ILE A 752 32.72 34.77 -4.82
N LYS A 753 33.51 34.88 -3.76
CA LYS A 753 34.43 33.81 -3.33
C LYS A 753 33.68 32.54 -2.91
N LYS A 754 32.49 32.65 -2.31
CA LYS A 754 31.64 31.49 -2.02
C LYS A 754 30.99 30.94 -3.28
N ALA A 755 30.57 31.82 -4.21
CA ALA A 755 30.03 31.41 -5.51
C ALA A 755 31.01 30.52 -6.27
N ILE A 756 32.29 30.93 -6.39
CA ILE A 756 33.35 30.15 -7.03
C ILE A 756 33.52 28.79 -6.38
N LYS A 757 33.59 28.71 -5.05
CA LYS A 757 33.73 27.43 -4.33
C LYS A 757 32.59 26.45 -4.66
N TRP A 758 31.36 26.94 -4.78
CA TRP A 758 30.20 26.09 -5.10
C TRP A 758 30.16 25.72 -6.58
N TYR A 759 30.44 26.65 -7.48
CA TYR A 759 30.57 26.35 -8.91
C TYR A 759 31.70 25.35 -9.18
N GLU A 760 32.85 25.44 -8.49
CA GLU A 760 33.94 24.46 -8.61
C GLU A 760 33.53 23.05 -8.18
N LYS A 761 32.74 22.92 -7.10
CA LYS A 761 32.22 21.61 -6.68
C LYS A 761 31.30 21.00 -7.75
N SER A 762 30.44 21.81 -8.36
CA SER A 762 29.54 21.37 -9.43
C SER A 762 30.30 21.05 -10.72
N ALA A 763 31.25 21.91 -11.09
CA ALA A 763 32.09 21.76 -12.29
C ALA A 763 33.00 20.52 -12.24
N LYS A 764 33.48 20.12 -11.05
CA LYS A 764 34.21 18.85 -10.82
C LYS A 764 33.35 17.60 -11.04
N GLN A 765 32.03 17.73 -10.98
CA GLN A 765 31.07 16.69 -11.36
C GLN A 765 30.67 16.79 -12.84
N GLU A 766 31.50 17.46 -13.64
CA GLU A 766 31.33 17.67 -15.09
C GLU A 766 30.05 18.42 -15.47
N TYR A 767 29.51 19.23 -14.55
CA TYR A 767 28.32 20.03 -14.84
C TYR A 767 28.68 21.27 -15.65
N SER A 768 28.36 21.24 -16.94
CA SER A 768 28.84 22.18 -17.94
C SER A 768 28.32 23.62 -17.76
N ASN A 769 27.11 23.80 -17.22
CA ASN A 769 26.62 25.13 -16.81
C ASN A 769 27.52 25.77 -15.75
N ALA A 770 27.94 25.00 -14.73
CA ALA A 770 28.81 25.52 -13.67
C ALA A 770 30.22 25.82 -14.17
N GLN A 771 30.73 25.01 -15.10
CA GLN A 771 31.98 25.29 -15.81
C GLN A 771 31.87 26.61 -16.57
N CYS A 772 30.78 26.84 -17.30
CA CYS A 772 30.57 28.11 -18.00
C CYS A 772 30.45 29.32 -17.05
N SER A 773 29.77 29.17 -15.91
CA SER A 773 29.68 30.23 -14.87
C SER A 773 31.05 30.56 -14.28
N LEU A 774 31.91 29.57 -14.04
CA LEU A 774 33.30 29.82 -13.64
C LEU A 774 34.06 30.60 -14.70
N GLY A 775 33.91 30.20 -15.98
CA GLY A 775 34.52 30.90 -17.10
C GLY A 775 34.17 32.38 -17.11
N TYR A 776 32.88 32.68 -16.90
CA TYR A 776 32.35 34.04 -16.83
C TYR A 776 32.89 34.85 -15.64
N LEU A 777 32.93 34.26 -14.44
CA LEU A 777 33.46 34.96 -13.26
C LEU A 777 34.96 35.32 -13.42
N TYR A 778 35.77 34.40 -13.95
CA TYR A 778 37.19 34.65 -14.21
C TYR A 778 37.42 35.64 -15.37
N GLU A 779 36.55 35.66 -16.39
CA GLU A 779 36.56 36.69 -17.45
C GLU A 779 36.25 38.08 -16.88
N LYS A 780 35.28 38.17 -15.96
CA LYS A 780 34.84 39.45 -15.39
C LYS A 780 35.81 40.04 -14.37
N GLY A 781 36.38 39.22 -13.48
CA GLY A 781 37.27 39.71 -12.43
C GLY A 781 36.60 40.68 -11.44
N GLU A 782 35.28 40.60 -11.26
CA GLU A 782 34.59 41.43 -10.26
C GLU A 782 34.83 40.85 -8.86
N GLU A 783 35.43 41.64 -7.96
CA GLU A 783 35.77 41.26 -6.57
C GLU A 783 36.82 40.13 -6.42
N ILE A 784 37.39 39.66 -7.54
CA ILE A 784 38.52 38.71 -7.63
C ILE A 784 39.51 39.21 -8.70
N GLU A 785 40.73 38.65 -8.73
CA GLU A 785 41.66 38.91 -9.83
C GLU A 785 41.14 38.28 -11.14
N GLN A 786 41.15 39.05 -12.23
CA GLN A 786 40.78 38.57 -13.55
C GLN A 786 41.79 37.52 -14.04
N ASP A 787 41.31 36.38 -14.52
CA ASP A 787 42.15 35.28 -15.00
C ASP A 787 41.58 34.74 -16.32
N LEU A 788 41.98 35.39 -17.42
CA LEU A 788 41.51 35.04 -18.75
C LEU A 788 41.94 33.63 -19.18
N GLY A 789 43.07 33.13 -18.65
CA GLY A 789 43.53 31.76 -18.88
C GLY A 789 42.57 30.73 -18.28
N LYS A 790 42.16 30.93 -17.02
CA LYS A 790 41.12 30.11 -16.38
C LYS A 790 39.76 30.29 -17.04
N ALA A 791 39.42 31.49 -17.50
CA ALA A 791 38.17 31.73 -18.21
C ALA A 791 38.05 30.84 -19.45
N ILE A 792 39.08 30.85 -20.31
CA ILE A 792 39.15 30.03 -21.51
C ILE A 792 39.19 28.53 -21.18
N TYR A 793 39.95 28.13 -20.16
CA TYR A 793 40.00 26.74 -19.71
C TYR A 793 38.59 26.21 -19.38
N TRP A 794 37.82 26.95 -18.59
CA TRP A 794 36.49 26.54 -18.18
C TRP A 794 35.46 26.60 -19.32
N TYR A 795 35.53 27.59 -20.20
CA TYR A 795 34.70 27.62 -21.40
C TYR A 795 34.98 26.44 -22.33
N LYS A 796 36.25 26.05 -22.53
CA LYS A 796 36.62 24.85 -23.30
C LYS A 796 36.05 23.59 -22.66
N LYS A 797 36.19 23.42 -21.35
CA LYS A 797 35.62 22.28 -20.61
C LYS A 797 34.10 22.20 -20.75
N ALA A 798 33.39 23.32 -20.62
CA ALA A 798 31.95 23.37 -20.79
C ALA A 798 31.52 22.97 -22.22
N ALA A 799 32.27 23.42 -23.23
CA ALA A 799 32.05 23.09 -24.64
C ALA A 799 32.32 21.60 -24.95
N GLU A 800 33.40 21.03 -24.40
CA GLU A 800 33.72 19.59 -24.45
C GLU A 800 32.57 18.75 -23.86
N ASN A 801 32.00 19.20 -22.75
CA ASN A 801 30.84 18.56 -22.10
C ASN A 801 29.49 18.95 -22.74
N GLY A 802 29.52 19.50 -23.95
CA GLY A 802 28.34 19.68 -24.79
C GLY A 802 27.55 20.98 -24.61
N TYR A 803 27.95 21.90 -23.71
CA TYR A 803 27.18 23.12 -23.46
C TYR A 803 27.25 24.11 -24.62
N GLU A 804 26.09 24.41 -25.20
CA GLU A 804 25.96 25.20 -26.42
C GLU A 804 26.35 26.67 -26.24
N ALA A 805 26.10 27.25 -25.06
CA ALA A 805 26.47 28.63 -24.76
C ALA A 805 27.99 28.81 -24.56
N ALA A 806 28.70 27.75 -24.17
CA ALA A 806 30.16 27.81 -24.02
C ALA A 806 30.87 28.13 -25.35
N HIS A 807 30.39 27.54 -26.46
CA HIS A 807 30.88 27.86 -27.79
C HIS A 807 30.63 29.33 -28.17
N TYR A 808 29.52 29.94 -27.73
CA TYR A 808 29.30 31.38 -27.93
C TYR A 808 30.36 32.22 -27.20
N TYR A 809 30.68 31.90 -25.94
CA TYR A 809 31.70 32.63 -25.19
C TYR A 809 33.10 32.42 -25.79
N LEU A 810 33.44 31.21 -26.24
CA LEU A 810 34.70 30.96 -26.96
C LEU A 810 34.78 31.77 -28.26
N GLY A 811 33.68 31.84 -29.03
CA GLY A 811 33.62 32.66 -30.24
C GLY A 811 33.87 34.14 -29.93
N LYS A 812 33.27 34.66 -28.85
CA LYS A 812 33.51 36.03 -28.36
C LYS A 812 34.96 36.24 -27.95
N CYS A 813 35.58 35.25 -27.32
CA CYS A 813 36.98 35.33 -26.93
C CYS A 813 37.91 35.43 -28.14
N TYR A 814 37.75 34.57 -29.14
CA TYR A 814 38.55 34.65 -30.37
C TYR A 814 38.24 35.89 -31.21
N GLN A 815 37.01 36.39 -31.22
CA GLN A 815 36.67 37.60 -31.97
C GLN A 815 37.33 38.86 -31.39
N ASN A 816 37.51 38.92 -30.07
CA ASN A 816 37.96 40.13 -29.36
C ASN A 816 39.35 39.96 -28.71
N GLY A 817 40.05 38.85 -28.95
CA GLY A 817 41.34 38.57 -28.32
C GLY A 817 41.31 38.41 -26.79
N ILE A 818 40.21 37.91 -26.21
CA ILE A 818 40.05 37.77 -24.75
C ILE A 818 40.72 36.48 -24.29
N GLY A 819 41.93 36.57 -23.74
CA GLY A 819 42.67 35.42 -23.20
C GLY A 819 43.24 34.46 -24.26
N VAL A 820 43.03 34.77 -25.54
CA VAL A 820 43.53 34.07 -26.73
C VAL A 820 43.86 35.11 -27.81
N GLU A 821 44.66 34.73 -28.80
CA GLU A 821 44.89 35.57 -29.97
C GLU A 821 43.59 35.78 -30.78
N GLU A 822 43.39 36.98 -31.33
CA GLU A 822 42.24 37.26 -32.18
C GLU A 822 42.26 36.36 -33.42
N ASP A 823 41.18 35.64 -33.66
CA ASP A 823 41.03 34.74 -34.80
C ASP A 823 39.56 34.70 -35.25
N ARG A 824 39.27 35.46 -36.31
CA ARG A 824 37.90 35.60 -36.80
C ARG A 824 37.34 34.30 -37.39
N ILE A 825 38.22 33.42 -37.92
CA ILE A 825 37.80 32.12 -38.48
C ILE A 825 37.41 31.19 -37.33
N LYS A 826 38.25 31.07 -36.29
CA LYS A 826 37.90 30.29 -35.09
C LYS A 826 36.68 30.86 -34.37
N ALA A 827 36.52 32.18 -34.35
CA ALA A 827 35.34 32.82 -33.79
C ALA A 827 34.07 32.38 -34.54
N PHE A 828 34.09 32.44 -35.88
CA PHE A 828 33.01 31.99 -36.74
C PHE A 828 32.69 30.51 -36.52
N ASP A 829 33.69 29.63 -36.49
CA ASP A 829 33.51 28.20 -36.26
C ASP A 829 32.82 27.92 -34.93
N HIS A 830 33.23 28.58 -33.86
CA HIS A 830 32.59 28.43 -32.55
C HIS A 830 31.17 28.98 -32.51
N TYR A 831 30.89 30.13 -33.13
CA TYR A 831 29.53 30.63 -33.26
C TYR A 831 28.63 29.69 -34.07
N LYS A 832 29.17 29.09 -35.12
CA LYS A 832 28.48 28.07 -35.93
C LYS A 832 28.16 26.84 -35.09
N MET A 833 29.11 26.29 -34.34
CA MET A 833 28.87 25.17 -33.42
C MET A 833 27.80 25.50 -32.38
N SER A 834 27.82 26.70 -31.81
CA SER A 834 26.82 27.17 -30.85
C SER A 834 25.41 27.22 -31.47
N ALA A 835 25.30 27.73 -32.69
CA ALA A 835 24.05 27.83 -33.43
C ALA A 835 23.48 26.46 -33.84
N GLU A 836 24.34 25.55 -34.31
CA GLU A 836 23.99 24.17 -34.70
C GLU A 836 23.50 23.36 -33.51
N LYS A 837 24.09 23.56 -32.32
CA LYS A 837 23.61 22.99 -31.04
C LYS A 837 22.37 23.67 -30.48
N GLY A 838 21.79 24.65 -31.19
CA GLY A 838 20.49 25.24 -30.86
C GLY A 838 20.52 26.51 -30.01
N TYR A 839 21.69 27.06 -29.66
CA TYR A 839 21.77 28.26 -28.84
C TYR A 839 21.22 29.49 -29.58
N LEU A 840 20.18 30.14 -29.03
CA LEU A 840 19.50 31.24 -29.71
C LEU A 840 20.38 32.48 -29.92
N LYS A 841 21.27 32.81 -28.97
CA LYS A 841 22.26 33.88 -29.18
C LYS A 841 23.35 33.45 -30.16
N GLY A 842 23.69 32.16 -30.20
CA GLY A 842 24.58 31.55 -31.20
C GLY A 842 24.04 31.73 -32.62
N LYS A 843 22.75 31.42 -32.85
CA LYS A 843 22.09 31.64 -34.14
C LYS A 843 22.06 33.11 -34.55
N TYR A 844 21.75 34.00 -33.61
CA TYR A 844 21.80 35.45 -33.86
C TYR A 844 23.21 35.91 -34.25
N ILE A 845 24.24 35.58 -33.47
CA ILE A 845 25.60 36.05 -33.75
C ILE A 845 26.16 35.42 -35.03
N LEU A 846 25.78 34.18 -35.37
CA LEU A 846 26.13 33.58 -36.65
C LEU A 846 25.49 34.35 -37.82
N GLY A 847 24.23 34.76 -37.68
CA GLY A 847 23.58 35.64 -38.66
C GLY A 847 24.33 36.97 -38.81
N TYR A 848 24.79 37.54 -37.70
CA TYR A 848 25.61 38.76 -37.70
C TYR A 848 26.98 38.55 -38.37
N CYS A 849 27.59 37.38 -38.23
CA CYS A 849 28.83 37.05 -38.92
C CYS A 849 28.64 36.98 -40.43
N TYR A 850 27.58 36.32 -40.93
CA TYR A 850 27.26 36.30 -42.36
C TYR A 850 26.87 37.66 -42.91
N GLU A 851 26.22 38.51 -42.12
CA GLU A 851 25.85 39.86 -42.54
C GLU A 851 27.06 40.78 -42.76
N ASN A 852 28.08 40.67 -41.89
CA ASN A 852 29.23 41.58 -41.84
C ASN A 852 30.54 40.96 -42.34
N GLY A 853 30.52 39.69 -42.78
CA GLY A 853 31.71 38.98 -43.26
C GLY A 853 32.73 38.66 -42.16
N ILE A 854 32.27 38.33 -40.95
CA ILE A 854 33.17 38.01 -39.82
C ILE A 854 33.57 36.55 -39.91
N GLY A 855 34.80 36.27 -40.34
CA GLY A 855 35.34 34.91 -40.46
C GLY A 855 34.75 34.07 -41.59
N THR A 856 33.90 34.67 -42.43
CA THR A 856 33.23 34.07 -43.59
C THR A 856 32.99 35.16 -44.63
N ASP A 857 32.69 34.76 -45.87
CA ASP A 857 32.13 35.66 -46.87
C ASP A 857 30.74 36.19 -46.45
N ILE A 858 30.40 37.38 -46.94
CA ILE A 858 29.08 37.99 -46.71
C ILE A 858 27.99 37.16 -47.40
N ASP A 859 26.98 36.76 -46.64
CA ASP A 859 25.82 36.01 -47.11
C ASP A 859 24.55 36.53 -46.43
N LYS A 860 23.93 37.54 -47.06
CA LYS A 860 22.75 38.22 -46.50
C LYS A 860 21.53 37.30 -46.39
N GLU A 861 21.40 36.32 -47.29
CA GLU A 861 20.28 35.37 -47.28
C GLU A 861 20.37 34.43 -46.07
N LYS A 862 21.54 33.85 -45.82
CA LYS A 862 21.79 33.05 -44.62
C LYS A 862 21.62 33.87 -43.34
N ALA A 863 22.10 35.12 -43.33
CA ALA A 863 21.94 36.01 -42.19
C ALA A 863 20.46 36.22 -41.82
N VAL A 864 19.62 36.58 -42.80
CA VAL A 864 18.18 36.79 -42.61
C VAL A 864 17.48 35.52 -42.12
N ASN A 865 17.81 34.36 -42.69
CA ASN A 865 17.23 33.08 -42.26
C ASN A 865 17.57 32.73 -40.81
N LEU A 866 18.82 32.93 -40.40
CA LEU A 866 19.25 32.72 -39.01
C LEU A 866 18.56 33.68 -38.03
N TYR A 867 18.40 34.95 -38.42
CA TYR A 867 17.65 35.90 -37.62
C TYR A 867 16.18 35.53 -37.48
N LYS A 868 15.51 35.05 -38.54
CA LYS A 868 14.11 34.57 -38.49
C LYS A 868 13.97 33.43 -37.49
N ILE A 869 14.80 32.39 -37.62
CA ILE A 869 14.78 31.24 -36.72
C ILE A 869 15.00 31.68 -35.27
N ALA A 870 15.99 32.55 -35.01
CA ALA A 870 16.25 33.04 -33.66
C ALA A 870 15.09 33.89 -33.11
N ALA A 871 14.49 34.74 -33.94
CA ALA A 871 13.38 35.62 -33.58
C ALA A 871 12.09 34.85 -33.28
N GLU A 872 11.73 33.88 -34.13
CA GLU A 872 10.58 32.97 -33.92
C GLU A 872 10.69 32.24 -32.58
N ASN A 873 11.92 31.86 -32.20
CA ASN A 873 12.21 31.21 -30.92
C ASN A 873 12.51 32.20 -29.77
N GLY A 874 12.21 33.49 -29.93
CA GLY A 874 12.19 34.46 -28.83
C GLY A 874 13.42 35.35 -28.64
N ASN A 875 14.45 35.27 -29.51
CA ASN A 875 15.61 36.16 -29.43
C ASN A 875 15.23 37.62 -29.77
N LYS A 876 15.39 38.53 -28.80
CA LYS A 876 15.00 39.94 -28.93
C LYS A 876 15.92 40.73 -29.87
N ASP A 877 17.21 40.42 -29.91
CA ASP A 877 18.19 41.11 -30.75
C ASP A 877 18.00 40.75 -32.22
N ALA A 878 17.70 39.48 -32.51
CA ALA A 878 17.30 39.03 -33.83
C ALA A 878 15.99 39.69 -34.29
N LYS A 879 14.96 39.78 -33.42
CA LYS A 879 13.72 40.51 -33.71
C LYS A 879 13.95 41.98 -34.04
N LYS A 880 14.85 42.65 -33.29
CA LYS A 880 15.23 44.03 -33.57
C LYS A 880 15.99 44.15 -34.88
N ARG A 881 16.95 43.24 -35.14
CA ARG A 881 17.75 43.27 -36.37
C ARG A 881 16.87 43.09 -37.60
N LEU A 882 15.95 42.11 -37.62
CA LEU A 882 14.98 41.90 -38.70
C LEU A 882 14.04 43.08 -39.01
N LYS A 883 13.91 44.05 -38.10
CA LYS A 883 13.14 45.27 -38.36
C LYS A 883 13.97 46.35 -39.05
N LEU A 884 15.30 46.20 -39.09
CA LEU A 884 16.27 47.17 -39.59
C LEU A 884 16.89 46.77 -40.94
N ILE A 885 16.66 45.53 -41.37
CA ILE A 885 17.05 44.93 -42.66
C ILE A 885 15.77 44.52 -43.37
#